data_AF-A0A1H4Z0Y2-F1
#
_entry.id   AF-A0A1H4Z0Y2-F1
#
_cell.length_a   1.000
_cell.length_b   1.000
_cell.length_c   1.000
_cell.angle_alpha   90.00
_cell.angle_beta   90.00
_cell.angle_gamma   90.00
#
_symmetry.space_group_name_H-M   'P 1'
#
loop_
_entity.id
_entity.type
_entity.pdbx_description
1 polymer ?
#
loop_
_entity_poly.entity_id
_entity_poly.type
_entity_poly.pdbx_seq_one_letter_code
_entity_poly.pdbx_strand_id
1 'polypeptide(L)'
;MTIIEELKIRSENPSDSVKIELKLYNLADKLEKKARNHLKRITNVLPEFDIHDEKHSEKVVYNIEKLLASNVPKLSSYELFLIQLSCFFHDCAMAPSDWELNVLKFTEGSTKFKMNDKSVGHDLKEPFKISYAKQIIKENKTTFYGTFNDEIKGWLFSPKNENELIDYLATMLIEYQNYRNGFAELIRKINSKEDFESLTNFIRTDYIRATHHLRIQTYVNNLESIFGNSFEQPAWGKRLAKDLALICRSHGEDISFLENFNMSAQYYGNESANLQLVGMLLRLGDIIHFSFDRAPLELRTSKIFKSEFSFLQWALKNNGANYSIENGKISFRAYCETPEIYFKLHNYLDWIEIEIQNYFKLDRLWSKPYKSYIPNLQDKIERTNITNDENVFLPKRGLSFSLNQKRIIELLMGVGLYKDKFACLRELYQNALDACRCMISEAKSIQNKAIGRIQFSIERNGDKVYLCCKDNGIGMSKEIIEKHLLKIGNSYYKSTSFYKKQAQWGGAFTPTSQFGIGILSCFMLGNKIEIITKTKKGDFVSCAIDGPHENFYYKTTTDIEKELISESGTVIKILLSDENKNISNRELDKLFLLLEGKPNYFPEQFEEYEKLYKDWDNHLYRLVNSFITLIPDNIYVSIILENESDLQILNKPILPTDIKFLFTKEDLEFLDFLNSQGRFVKLNVNYSDVKDSLETYEIDIKSESIQFRTTLTLPKPGAIDPELHAFYSVPKIGSSAVCVDGLSINDHHISISNFYSDSLHRSGILNFIGENTPQLTVDRTSLVNYPSEYEKIAEEISKTLIQEVISRTREHISKYKLKTQELELLWKFVFDKIGFADTIFINELSYTDYGNIQWNGIVNVTGKNLTIKDFLKSEKLEFKDFNYPSLDKLTEKLILFKLISAEKIDVTKDSVIYQGDKLYKATFLGKKNDLDFKKILLKSDNWDKKYFDFDIVSSLFPLIPKHLFNALETCEATKINDRTKIVHTYENGITAFFDQDPLLINETLGLYTADSRPFEKNVNRVYQFDKKRATFHLMEINNRFGDRSGKEQIVLTVFVAPRKLNEDEKEKLEVIKTKDSSYYNGVINGWSILITGKQKHNMIILSGARTRAELSSALPNEFWEENKDIKFKYLNGKGMKNHS
;
A
#
# COMPACT_ATOMS: atom_id res chain seq x y z
N MET A 1 -40.30 51.14 -21.01
CA MET A 1 -39.58 51.69 -22.16
C MET A 1 -38.43 50.75 -22.43
N THR A 2 -38.55 49.98 -23.50
CA THR A 2 -37.54 48.99 -23.93
C THR A 2 -36.39 49.70 -24.66
N ILE A 3 -35.25 49.01 -24.81
CA ILE A 3 -34.07 49.52 -25.50
C ILE A 3 -34.39 49.88 -26.95
N ILE A 4 -35.10 49.00 -27.66
CA ILE A 4 -35.47 49.21 -29.06
C ILE A 4 -36.56 50.28 -29.23
N GLU A 5 -37.52 50.38 -28.30
CA GLU A 5 -38.53 51.45 -28.31
C GLU A 5 -37.89 52.82 -28.11
N GLU A 6 -36.94 52.96 -27.18
CA GLU A 6 -36.22 54.21 -26.95
C GLU A 6 -35.43 54.62 -28.20
N LEU A 7 -34.70 53.68 -28.82
CA LEU A 7 -33.98 53.94 -30.07
C LEU A 7 -34.93 54.35 -31.20
N LYS A 8 -36.12 53.74 -31.28
CA LYS A 8 -37.17 54.10 -32.24
C LYS A 8 -37.71 55.51 -31.99
N ILE A 9 -38.00 55.88 -30.75
CA ILE A 9 -38.48 57.22 -30.39
C ILE A 9 -37.47 58.29 -30.81
N ARG A 10 -36.18 58.03 -30.58
CA ARG A 10 -35.10 58.93 -31.03
C ARG A 10 -34.98 58.99 -32.56
N SER A 11 -35.27 57.88 -33.25
CA SER A 11 -35.27 57.85 -34.72
C SER A 11 -36.38 58.72 -35.35
N GLU A 12 -37.49 58.90 -34.64
CA GLU A 12 -38.62 59.74 -35.09
C GLU A 12 -38.32 61.24 -34.94
N ASN A 13 -37.43 61.60 -34.01
CA ASN A 13 -36.95 62.98 -33.78
C ASN A 13 -35.41 63.03 -33.66
N PRO A 14 -34.66 62.86 -34.77
CA PRO A 14 -33.21 62.77 -34.75
C PRO A 14 -32.55 64.04 -34.22
N SER A 15 -31.46 63.91 -33.45
CA SER A 15 -30.76 65.05 -32.83
C SER A 15 -29.85 65.81 -33.80
N ASP A 16 -29.57 65.24 -34.98
CA ASP A 16 -28.69 65.81 -35.99
C ASP A 16 -29.30 65.84 -37.41
N SER A 17 -28.68 66.62 -38.29
CA SER A 17 -29.11 66.78 -39.69
C SER A 17 -28.89 65.54 -40.56
N VAL A 18 -28.04 64.61 -40.13
CA VAL A 18 -27.69 63.37 -40.83
C VAL A 18 -28.56 62.18 -40.40
N LYS A 19 -29.45 62.42 -39.42
CA LYS A 19 -30.43 61.49 -38.86
C LYS A 19 -29.78 60.20 -38.37
N ILE A 20 -28.73 60.30 -37.56
CA ILE A 20 -27.94 59.14 -37.13
C ILE A 20 -28.77 58.08 -36.40
N GLU A 21 -29.72 58.50 -35.55
CA GLU A 21 -30.57 57.59 -34.78
C GLU A 21 -31.51 56.79 -35.67
N LEU A 22 -32.00 57.41 -36.76
CA LEU A 22 -32.79 56.72 -37.78
C LEU A 22 -31.96 55.69 -38.55
N LYS A 23 -30.70 55.99 -38.85
CA LYS A 23 -29.79 55.05 -39.50
C LYS A 23 -29.45 53.87 -38.58
N LEU A 24 -29.20 54.13 -37.29
CA LEU A 24 -28.95 53.10 -36.28
C LEU A 24 -30.18 52.19 -36.10
N TYR A 25 -31.37 52.76 -35.93
CA TYR A 25 -32.61 52.00 -35.79
C TYR A 25 -32.88 51.10 -37.00
N ASN A 26 -32.83 51.66 -38.21
CA ASN A 26 -33.07 50.90 -39.44
C ASN A 26 -32.04 49.77 -39.64
N LEU A 27 -30.78 50.01 -39.27
CA LEU A 27 -29.73 49.00 -39.33
C LEU A 27 -29.96 47.90 -38.30
N ALA A 28 -30.31 48.26 -37.06
CA ALA A 28 -30.62 47.32 -35.99
C ALA A 28 -31.81 46.42 -36.35
N ASP A 29 -32.95 47.00 -36.75
CA ASP A 29 -34.16 46.26 -37.14
C ASP A 29 -33.88 45.27 -38.28
N LYS A 30 -33.12 45.71 -39.30
CA LYS A 30 -32.75 44.86 -40.43
C LYS A 30 -31.86 43.69 -40.02
N LEU A 31 -30.82 43.95 -39.22
CA LEU A 31 -29.84 42.93 -38.84
C LEU A 31 -30.39 41.96 -37.79
N GLU A 32 -31.18 42.46 -36.83
CA GLU A 32 -31.86 41.64 -35.84
C GLU A 32 -32.78 40.61 -36.51
N LYS A 33 -33.62 41.03 -37.48
CA LYS A 33 -34.48 40.11 -38.25
C LYS A 33 -33.69 39.00 -38.95
N LYS A 34 -32.49 39.31 -39.44
CA LYS A 34 -31.61 38.31 -40.06
C LYS A 34 -31.00 37.37 -39.02
N ALA A 35 -30.53 37.89 -37.88
CA ALA A 35 -29.98 37.09 -36.81
C ALA A 35 -31.01 36.15 -36.20
N ARG A 36 -32.25 36.59 -35.99
CA ARG A 36 -33.36 35.73 -35.53
C ARG A 36 -33.53 34.49 -36.40
N ASN A 37 -33.47 34.64 -37.73
CA ASN A 37 -33.55 33.50 -38.63
C ASN A 37 -32.29 32.61 -38.57
N HIS A 38 -31.12 33.20 -38.35
CA HIS A 38 -29.85 32.47 -38.21
C HIS A 38 -29.80 31.63 -36.92
N LEU A 39 -30.21 32.20 -35.78
CA LEU A 39 -30.17 31.55 -34.45
C LEU A 39 -31.00 30.26 -34.40
N LYS A 40 -32.09 30.16 -35.17
CA LYS A 40 -32.89 28.92 -35.29
C LYS A 40 -32.05 27.71 -35.70
N ARG A 41 -30.97 27.92 -36.46
CA ARG A 41 -30.06 26.85 -36.89
C ARG A 41 -29.31 26.20 -35.73
N ILE A 42 -29.16 26.86 -34.58
CA ILE A 42 -28.47 26.30 -33.41
C ILE A 42 -29.11 24.97 -32.98
N THR A 43 -30.44 24.90 -33.01
CA THR A 43 -31.19 23.67 -32.66
C THR A 43 -30.88 22.48 -33.59
N ASN A 44 -30.50 22.75 -34.84
CA ASN A 44 -30.11 21.72 -35.81
C ASN A 44 -28.64 21.31 -35.64
N VAL A 45 -27.75 22.25 -35.30
CA VAL A 45 -26.31 21.97 -35.16
C VAL A 45 -25.98 21.36 -33.80
N LEU A 46 -26.68 21.79 -32.75
CA LEU A 46 -26.48 21.40 -31.35
C LEU A 46 -27.78 20.81 -30.78
N PRO A 47 -28.26 19.65 -31.28
CA PRO A 47 -29.60 19.15 -30.99
C PRO A 47 -29.82 18.75 -29.53
N GLU A 48 -28.78 18.40 -28.79
CA GLU A 48 -28.87 18.03 -27.37
C GLU A 48 -28.78 19.23 -26.42
N PHE A 49 -28.38 20.41 -26.90
CA PHE A 49 -28.18 21.57 -26.04
C PHE A 49 -29.49 22.30 -25.74
N ASP A 50 -29.51 23.09 -24.66
CA ASP A 50 -30.65 23.94 -24.32
C ASP A 50 -30.81 25.10 -25.31
N ILE A 51 -31.96 25.77 -25.28
CA ILE A 51 -32.36 26.75 -26.29
C ILE A 51 -31.45 27.99 -26.24
N HIS A 52 -30.86 28.32 -27.39
CA HIS A 52 -30.08 29.53 -27.67
C HIS A 52 -30.61 30.22 -28.94
N ASP A 53 -31.92 30.16 -29.16
CA ASP A 53 -32.60 30.76 -30.32
C ASP A 53 -32.97 32.23 -30.06
N GLU A 54 -33.82 32.82 -30.91
CA GLU A 54 -34.27 34.20 -30.75
C GLU A 54 -34.91 34.50 -29.38
N LYS A 55 -35.55 33.52 -28.73
CA LYS A 55 -36.19 33.71 -27.42
C LYS A 55 -35.15 33.91 -26.33
N HIS A 56 -34.00 33.22 -26.45
CA HIS A 56 -32.88 33.44 -25.54
C HIS A 56 -32.35 34.88 -25.67
N SER A 57 -32.06 35.34 -26.89
CA SER A 57 -31.61 36.71 -27.13
C SER A 57 -32.61 37.76 -26.64
N GLU A 58 -33.91 37.56 -26.85
CA GLU A 58 -34.97 38.43 -26.30
C GLU A 58 -34.94 38.49 -24.78
N LYS A 59 -34.69 37.34 -24.13
CA LYS A 59 -34.60 37.27 -22.68
C LYS A 59 -33.34 37.95 -22.14
N VAL A 60 -32.22 37.88 -22.86
CA VAL A 60 -31.00 38.63 -22.53
C VAL A 60 -31.27 40.14 -22.58
N VAL A 61 -31.92 40.64 -23.63
CA VAL A 61 -32.34 42.05 -23.72
C VAL A 61 -33.26 42.41 -22.55
N TYR A 62 -34.27 41.58 -22.27
CA TYR A 62 -35.18 41.78 -21.15
C TYR A 62 -34.46 41.84 -19.79
N ASN A 63 -33.47 40.98 -19.56
CA ASN A 63 -32.68 40.98 -18.34
C ASN A 63 -31.91 42.30 -18.19
N ILE A 64 -31.29 42.78 -19.27
CA ILE A 64 -30.58 44.06 -19.28
C ILE A 64 -31.54 45.22 -18.99
N GLU A 65 -32.72 45.24 -19.61
CA GLU A 65 -33.75 46.25 -19.36
C GLU A 65 -34.21 46.25 -17.89
N LYS A 66 -34.37 45.07 -17.30
CA LYS A 66 -34.74 44.95 -15.88
C LYS A 66 -33.63 45.40 -14.93
N LEU A 67 -32.37 45.14 -15.27
CA LEU A 67 -31.23 45.65 -14.51
C LEU A 67 -31.14 47.18 -14.61
N LEU A 68 -31.27 47.74 -15.82
CA LEU A 68 -31.21 49.19 -16.03
C LEU A 68 -32.41 49.93 -15.44
N ALA A 69 -33.57 49.29 -15.37
CA ALA A 69 -34.82 49.86 -14.86
C ALA A 69 -35.13 51.24 -15.51
N SER A 70 -35.19 52.32 -14.72
CA SER A 70 -35.47 53.67 -15.22
C SER A 70 -34.30 54.34 -15.94
N ASN A 71 -33.13 53.69 -16.03
CA ASN A 71 -31.93 54.25 -16.66
C ASN A 71 -31.82 53.96 -18.16
N VAL A 72 -32.73 53.19 -18.79
CA VAL A 72 -32.69 52.94 -20.25
C VAL A 72 -32.60 54.24 -21.07
N PRO A 73 -33.39 55.30 -20.80
CA PRO A 73 -33.30 56.56 -21.54
C PRO A 73 -31.99 57.34 -21.31
N LYS A 74 -31.18 56.96 -20.31
CA LYS A 74 -29.87 57.59 -20.07
C LYS A 74 -28.78 57.05 -20.97
N LEU A 75 -29.03 55.96 -21.70
CA LEU A 75 -28.06 55.39 -22.64
C LEU A 75 -27.95 56.28 -23.86
N SER A 76 -26.76 56.33 -24.48
CA SER A 76 -26.62 56.95 -25.80
C SER A 76 -27.30 56.10 -26.88
N SER A 77 -27.60 56.70 -28.02
CA SER A 77 -28.20 56.02 -29.17
C SER A 77 -27.29 54.90 -29.70
N TYR A 78 -25.97 55.08 -29.57
CA TYR A 78 -24.97 54.06 -29.87
C TYR A 78 -24.98 52.91 -28.87
N GLU A 79 -25.12 53.18 -27.57
CA GLU A 79 -25.22 52.13 -26.55
C GLU A 79 -26.50 51.31 -26.71
N LEU A 80 -27.65 51.95 -26.95
CA LEU A 80 -28.92 51.27 -27.25
C LEU A 80 -28.77 50.34 -28.46
N PHE A 81 -28.15 50.83 -29.53
CA PHE A 81 -27.87 50.06 -30.74
C PHE A 81 -26.94 48.86 -30.47
N LEU A 82 -25.83 49.08 -29.75
CA LEU A 82 -24.82 48.05 -29.48
C LEU A 82 -25.37 46.97 -28.54
N ILE A 83 -26.13 47.35 -27.50
CA ILE A 83 -26.78 46.38 -26.60
C ILE A 83 -27.76 45.52 -27.40
N GLN A 84 -28.64 46.16 -28.20
CA GLN A 84 -29.64 45.42 -28.98
C GLN A 84 -28.98 44.38 -29.88
N LEU A 85 -28.04 44.80 -30.74
CA LEU A 85 -27.43 43.86 -31.69
C LEU A 85 -26.53 42.83 -31.02
N SER A 86 -25.80 43.18 -29.96
CA SER A 86 -24.92 42.22 -29.30
C SER A 86 -25.68 41.06 -28.67
N CYS A 87 -26.87 41.31 -28.11
CA CYS A 87 -27.74 40.27 -27.57
C CYS A 87 -28.20 39.26 -28.63
N PHE A 88 -28.43 39.69 -29.87
CA PHE A 88 -28.81 38.79 -30.98
C PHE A 88 -27.61 38.17 -31.71
N PHE A 89 -26.41 38.72 -31.53
CA PHE A 89 -25.23 38.27 -32.27
C PHE A 89 -24.33 37.34 -31.45
N HIS A 90 -24.21 37.50 -30.12
CA HIS A 90 -23.21 36.81 -29.32
C HIS A 90 -23.16 35.28 -29.54
N ASP A 91 -24.33 34.64 -29.67
CA ASP A 91 -24.49 33.20 -29.92
C ASP A 91 -24.51 32.78 -31.40
N CYS A 92 -24.53 33.71 -32.37
CA CYS A 92 -24.65 33.35 -33.79
C CYS A 92 -23.56 32.38 -34.27
N ALA A 93 -22.37 32.38 -33.64
CA ALA A 93 -21.29 31.45 -33.97
C ALA A 93 -21.51 30.03 -33.41
N MET A 94 -22.48 29.80 -32.53
CA MET A 94 -22.95 28.45 -32.16
C MET A 94 -23.66 27.74 -33.33
N ALA A 95 -24.07 28.47 -34.36
CA ALA A 95 -24.61 27.94 -35.62
C ALA A 95 -23.60 28.12 -36.77
N PRO A 96 -22.52 27.33 -36.81
CA PRO A 96 -21.64 27.30 -37.97
C PRO A 96 -22.41 26.93 -39.24
N SER A 97 -21.94 27.48 -40.34
CA SER A 97 -22.34 27.13 -41.69
C SER A 97 -22.01 25.67 -42.03
N ASP A 98 -22.60 25.18 -43.11
CA ASP A 98 -22.35 23.80 -43.57
C ASP A 98 -20.89 23.59 -44.01
N TRP A 99 -20.24 24.60 -44.60
CA TRP A 99 -18.84 24.47 -45.01
C TRP A 99 -17.87 24.42 -43.84
N GLU A 100 -18.13 25.14 -42.75
CA GLU A 100 -17.36 25.01 -41.52
C GLU A 100 -17.50 23.59 -40.96
N LEU A 101 -18.74 23.08 -40.87
CA LEU A 101 -18.99 21.70 -40.40
C LEU A 101 -18.32 20.65 -41.29
N ASN A 102 -18.28 20.86 -42.60
CA ASN A 102 -17.61 19.97 -43.55
C ASN A 102 -16.09 19.93 -43.29
N VAL A 103 -15.48 21.08 -43.02
CA VAL A 103 -14.04 21.17 -42.69
C VAL A 103 -13.73 20.50 -41.35
N LEU A 104 -14.58 20.68 -40.33
CA LEU A 104 -14.41 19.97 -39.06
C LEU A 104 -14.48 18.45 -39.29
N LYS A 105 -15.53 17.96 -39.96
CA LYS A 105 -15.73 16.53 -40.25
C LYS A 105 -14.61 15.92 -41.10
N PHE A 106 -13.96 16.71 -41.94
CA PHE A 106 -12.89 16.24 -42.82
C PHE A 106 -11.65 15.76 -42.06
N THR A 107 -11.34 16.33 -40.90
CA THR A 107 -10.11 15.98 -40.16
C THR A 107 -10.31 14.88 -39.12
N GLU A 108 -11.55 14.52 -38.80
CA GLU A 108 -11.89 13.68 -37.65
C GLU A 108 -11.52 12.21 -37.85
N GLY A 109 -10.81 11.64 -36.88
CA GLY A 109 -10.50 10.23 -36.82
C GLY A 109 -9.01 9.96 -36.75
N SER A 110 -8.69 8.70 -36.49
CA SER A 110 -7.32 8.21 -36.37
C SER A 110 -7.00 7.25 -37.52
N THR A 111 -5.83 6.60 -37.44
CA THR A 111 -5.50 5.49 -38.32
C THR A 111 -6.39 4.26 -38.10
N LYS A 112 -6.97 4.09 -36.91
CA LYS A 112 -7.78 2.92 -36.53
C LYS A 112 -9.27 3.11 -36.79
N PHE A 113 -9.80 4.31 -36.56
CA PHE A 113 -11.22 4.63 -36.71
C PHE A 113 -11.41 5.94 -37.46
N LYS A 114 -12.32 5.96 -38.45
CA LYS A 114 -12.70 7.15 -39.22
C LYS A 114 -14.22 7.30 -39.24
N MET A 115 -14.70 8.55 -39.18
CA MET A 115 -16.13 8.86 -39.24
C MET A 115 -16.71 8.70 -40.65
N ASN A 116 -15.88 8.97 -41.66
CA ASN A 116 -16.23 9.01 -43.07
C ASN A 116 -14.99 8.60 -43.86
N ASP A 117 -15.15 7.87 -44.96
CA ASP A 117 -14.06 7.49 -45.87
C ASP A 117 -13.34 8.71 -46.46
N LYS A 118 -14.03 9.85 -46.58
CA LYS A 118 -13.46 11.13 -47.01
C LYS A 118 -12.67 11.85 -45.91
N SER A 119 -12.68 11.37 -44.67
CA SER A 119 -11.89 11.95 -43.59
C SER A 119 -10.40 11.58 -43.73
N VAL A 120 -9.52 12.56 -43.55
CA VAL A 120 -8.07 12.33 -43.51
C VAL A 120 -7.62 11.62 -42.25
N GLY A 121 -8.42 11.64 -41.18
CA GLY A 121 -8.09 11.01 -39.90
C GLY A 121 -6.79 11.55 -39.30
N HIS A 122 -6.84 12.77 -38.77
CA HIS A 122 -5.67 13.50 -38.29
C HIS A 122 -5.53 13.58 -36.76
N ASP A 123 -6.29 12.76 -36.02
CA ASP A 123 -6.18 12.71 -34.57
C ASP A 123 -4.80 12.19 -34.15
N LEU A 124 -4.26 12.76 -33.05
CA LEU A 124 -2.96 12.42 -32.44
C LEU A 124 -1.73 12.75 -33.29
N LYS A 125 -1.87 13.66 -34.27
CA LYS A 125 -0.78 14.12 -35.14
C LYS A 125 -0.56 15.62 -34.99
N GLU A 126 0.64 16.08 -35.33
CA GLU A 126 0.94 17.53 -35.35
C GLU A 126 -0.05 18.26 -36.28
N PRO A 127 -0.70 19.36 -35.83
CA PRO A 127 -1.61 20.12 -36.67
C PRO A 127 -0.94 20.60 -37.96
N PHE A 128 -1.73 20.78 -39.01
CA PHE A 128 -1.20 21.24 -40.29
C PHE A 128 -0.57 22.63 -40.19
N LYS A 129 0.45 22.86 -41.02
CA LYS A 129 0.95 24.21 -41.27
C LYS A 129 -0.08 24.99 -42.10
N ILE A 130 -0.20 26.28 -41.87
CA ILE A 130 -1.19 27.14 -42.53
C ILE A 130 -1.12 27.07 -44.07
N SER A 131 0.08 26.97 -44.64
CA SER A 131 0.27 26.83 -46.10
C SER A 131 -0.37 25.55 -46.64
N TYR A 132 -0.19 24.43 -45.93
CA TYR A 132 -0.74 23.13 -46.30
C TYR A 132 -2.26 23.09 -46.08
N ALA A 133 -2.76 23.62 -44.97
CA ALA A 133 -4.19 23.73 -44.72
C ALA A 133 -4.90 24.53 -45.83
N LYS A 134 -4.35 25.69 -46.24
CA LYS A 134 -4.88 26.47 -47.37
C LYS A 134 -4.89 25.68 -48.69
N GLN A 135 -3.85 24.88 -48.94
CA GLN A 135 -3.79 24.01 -50.11
C GLN A 135 -4.91 22.97 -50.09
N ILE A 136 -5.10 22.28 -48.96
CA ILE A 136 -6.18 21.29 -48.79
C ILE A 136 -7.56 21.89 -49.01
N ILE A 137 -7.83 23.08 -48.46
CA ILE A 137 -9.11 23.79 -48.69
C ILE A 137 -9.29 24.11 -50.19
N LYS A 138 -8.23 24.54 -50.90
CA LYS A 138 -8.27 24.85 -52.34
C LYS A 138 -8.44 23.62 -53.24
N GLU A 139 -7.90 22.48 -52.85
CA GLU A 139 -8.02 21.24 -53.61
C GLU A 139 -9.40 20.58 -53.42
N ASN A 140 -10.07 20.85 -52.30
CA ASN A 140 -11.34 20.22 -51.93
C ASN A 140 -12.54 21.20 -51.93
N LYS A 141 -12.46 22.32 -52.66
CA LYS A 141 -13.49 23.37 -52.66
C LYS A 141 -14.90 22.85 -52.94
N THR A 142 -15.05 22.00 -53.95
CA THR A 142 -16.34 21.41 -54.34
C THR A 142 -16.96 20.56 -53.24
N THR A 143 -16.14 19.99 -52.34
CA THR A 143 -16.61 19.19 -51.21
C THR A 143 -16.96 20.07 -50.00
N PHE A 144 -16.21 21.16 -49.80
CA PHE A 144 -16.41 22.00 -48.63
C PHE A 144 -17.51 23.04 -48.81
N TYR A 145 -17.48 23.82 -49.91
CA TYR A 145 -18.30 25.02 -50.06
C TYR A 145 -18.75 25.35 -51.49
N GLY A 146 -18.46 24.49 -52.47
CA GLY A 146 -18.91 24.67 -53.86
C GLY A 146 -18.39 25.96 -54.52
N THR A 147 -19.29 26.77 -55.09
CA THR A 147 -18.97 28.08 -55.67
C THR A 147 -19.25 29.23 -54.70
N PHE A 148 -18.23 30.07 -54.46
CA PHE A 148 -18.33 31.20 -53.52
C PHE A 148 -19.52 32.15 -53.79
N ASN A 149 -19.77 32.49 -55.06
CA ASN A 149 -20.81 33.46 -55.40
C ASN A 149 -22.23 32.92 -55.22
N ASP A 150 -22.43 31.61 -55.40
CA ASP A 150 -23.77 31.01 -55.41
C ASP A 150 -24.12 30.45 -54.01
N GLU A 151 -23.16 29.82 -53.33
CA GLU A 151 -23.41 29.09 -52.08
C GLU A 151 -23.08 29.90 -50.82
N ILE A 152 -22.14 30.85 -50.90
CA ILE A 152 -21.58 31.53 -49.70
C ILE A 152 -22.08 32.96 -49.56
N LYS A 153 -22.10 33.73 -50.66
CA LYS A 153 -22.41 35.16 -50.64
C LYS A 153 -23.78 35.53 -50.05
N GLY A 154 -24.74 34.59 -50.09
CA GLY A 154 -26.07 34.75 -49.49
C GLY A 154 -26.12 34.60 -47.97
N TRP A 155 -25.07 34.06 -47.35
CA TRP A 155 -24.99 33.85 -45.90
C TRP A 155 -24.81 35.16 -45.16
N LEU A 156 -25.46 35.30 -43.99
CA LEU A 156 -25.44 36.53 -43.19
C LEU A 156 -24.01 36.99 -42.89
N PHE A 157 -23.16 36.07 -42.46
CA PHE A 157 -21.77 36.35 -42.04
C PHE A 157 -20.73 35.93 -43.09
N SER A 158 -21.11 35.91 -44.38
CA SER A 158 -20.21 35.55 -45.49
C SER A 158 -18.91 36.37 -45.46
N PRO A 159 -17.72 35.75 -45.60
CA PRO A 159 -16.48 36.47 -45.84
C PRO A 159 -16.56 37.37 -47.09
N LYS A 160 -15.67 38.37 -47.19
CA LYS A 160 -15.74 39.37 -48.28
C LYS A 160 -15.38 38.80 -49.65
N ASN A 161 -14.48 37.82 -49.67
CA ASN A 161 -13.99 37.17 -50.87
C ASN A 161 -13.54 35.74 -50.56
N GLU A 162 -13.32 34.95 -51.61
CA GLU A 162 -12.95 33.55 -51.47
C GLU A 162 -11.60 33.33 -50.76
N ASN A 163 -10.63 34.24 -50.92
CA ASN A 163 -9.35 34.11 -50.24
C ASN A 163 -9.49 34.25 -48.72
N GLU A 164 -10.31 35.19 -48.25
CA GLU A 164 -10.63 35.32 -46.82
C GLU A 164 -11.38 34.09 -46.28
N LEU A 165 -12.28 33.48 -47.07
CA LEU A 165 -12.93 32.22 -46.70
C LEU A 165 -11.91 31.09 -46.55
N ILE A 166 -10.98 30.95 -47.49
CA ILE A 166 -9.95 29.92 -47.45
C ILE A 166 -9.05 30.10 -46.23
N ASP A 167 -8.65 31.34 -45.93
CA ASP A 167 -7.81 31.67 -44.78
C ASP A 167 -8.51 31.37 -43.46
N TYR A 168 -9.81 31.69 -43.37
CA TYR A 168 -10.65 31.37 -42.23
C TYR A 168 -10.78 29.85 -42.01
N LEU A 169 -11.13 29.11 -43.06
CA LEU A 169 -11.31 27.66 -42.97
C LEU A 169 -10.00 26.93 -42.66
N ALA A 170 -8.88 27.38 -43.24
CA ALA A 170 -7.57 26.82 -42.94
C ALA A 170 -7.17 27.04 -41.47
N THR A 171 -7.47 28.22 -40.92
CA THR A 171 -7.21 28.53 -39.51
C THR A 171 -8.07 27.67 -38.58
N MET A 172 -9.38 27.59 -38.86
CA MET A 172 -10.32 26.74 -38.11
C MET A 172 -9.91 25.27 -38.13
N LEU A 173 -9.48 24.76 -39.29
CA LEU A 173 -9.02 23.37 -39.42
C LEU A 173 -7.85 23.09 -38.46
N ILE A 174 -6.87 23.98 -38.39
CA ILE A 174 -5.69 23.84 -37.53
C ILE A 174 -6.07 23.94 -36.06
N GLU A 175 -6.89 24.93 -35.70
CA GLU A 175 -7.38 25.09 -34.34
C GLU A 175 -8.17 23.87 -33.89
N TYR A 176 -9.02 23.31 -34.75
CA TYR A 176 -9.79 22.12 -34.43
C TYR A 176 -8.91 20.87 -34.30
N GLN A 177 -7.89 20.70 -35.17
CA GLN A 177 -6.90 19.63 -35.02
C GLN A 177 -6.19 19.72 -33.66
N ASN A 178 -5.75 20.93 -33.28
CA ASN A 178 -5.12 21.16 -32.00
C ASN A 178 -6.08 20.86 -30.82
N TYR A 179 -7.33 21.31 -30.92
CA TYR A 179 -8.35 21.08 -29.91
C TYR A 179 -8.65 19.58 -29.72
N ARG A 180 -8.83 18.83 -30.82
CA ARG A 180 -9.03 17.37 -30.79
C ARG A 180 -7.87 16.64 -30.15
N ASN A 181 -6.63 17.07 -30.41
CA ASN A 181 -5.44 16.48 -29.80
C ASN A 181 -5.39 16.64 -28.27
N GLY A 182 -6.13 17.60 -27.70
CA GLY A 182 -6.33 17.71 -26.25
C GLY A 182 -7.01 16.48 -25.62
N PHE A 183 -7.76 15.71 -26.41
CA PHE A 183 -8.48 14.50 -25.97
C PHE A 183 -7.69 13.21 -26.20
N ALA A 184 -6.35 13.30 -26.27
CA ALA A 184 -5.51 12.18 -26.70
C ALA A 184 -5.70 10.89 -25.90
N GLU A 185 -5.89 10.97 -24.58
CA GLU A 185 -6.12 9.78 -23.74
C GLU A 185 -7.43 9.07 -24.07
N LEU A 186 -8.52 9.82 -24.21
CA LEU A 186 -9.83 9.26 -24.56
C LEU A 186 -9.78 8.65 -25.96
N ILE A 187 -9.16 9.32 -26.91
CA ILE A 187 -9.02 8.83 -28.29
C ILE A 187 -8.23 7.50 -28.34
N ARG A 188 -7.18 7.34 -27.51
CA ARG A 188 -6.38 6.09 -27.45
C ARG A 188 -7.12 4.92 -26.81
N LYS A 189 -8.05 5.17 -25.88
CA LYS A 189 -8.80 4.13 -25.15
C LYS A 189 -9.94 3.51 -25.95
N ILE A 190 -10.31 4.09 -27.09
CA ILE A 190 -11.44 3.60 -27.88
C ILE A 190 -11.17 2.23 -28.50
N ASN A 191 -12.10 1.31 -28.27
CA ASN A 191 -12.06 -0.06 -28.79
C ASN A 191 -13.18 -0.38 -29.78
N SER A 192 -14.26 0.42 -29.82
CA SER A 192 -15.39 0.21 -30.72
C SER A 192 -15.65 1.41 -31.64
N LYS A 193 -16.36 1.16 -32.75
CA LYS A 193 -16.78 2.23 -33.66
C LYS A 193 -17.82 3.15 -33.01
N GLU A 194 -18.73 2.60 -32.21
CA GLU A 194 -19.80 3.36 -31.55
C GLU A 194 -19.24 4.36 -30.52
N ASP A 195 -18.26 3.94 -29.71
CA ASP A 195 -17.57 4.84 -28.77
C ASP A 195 -16.84 5.96 -29.51
N PHE A 196 -16.22 5.65 -30.65
CA PHE A 196 -15.55 6.63 -31.49
C PHE A 196 -16.51 7.68 -32.06
N GLU A 197 -17.68 7.25 -32.52
CA GLU A 197 -18.73 8.13 -33.03
C GLU A 197 -19.28 9.06 -31.94
N SER A 198 -19.51 8.53 -30.75
CA SER A 198 -19.97 9.29 -29.60
C SER A 198 -18.94 10.36 -29.20
N LEU A 199 -17.66 9.96 -29.00
CA LEU A 199 -16.59 10.88 -28.63
C LEU A 199 -16.36 11.95 -29.70
N THR A 200 -16.40 11.58 -30.99
CA THR A 200 -16.18 12.55 -32.07
C THR A 200 -17.28 13.61 -32.12
N ASN A 201 -18.54 13.21 -31.95
CA ASN A 201 -19.65 14.15 -31.89
C ASN A 201 -19.57 15.06 -30.65
N PHE A 202 -19.14 14.51 -29.51
CA PHE A 202 -18.87 15.28 -28.31
C PHE A 202 -17.78 16.34 -28.55
N ILE A 203 -16.60 15.97 -29.05
CA ILE A 203 -15.50 16.91 -29.28
C ILE A 203 -15.88 18.01 -30.27
N ARG A 204 -16.62 17.68 -31.34
CA ARG A 204 -17.12 18.68 -32.31
C ARG A 204 -18.07 19.67 -31.65
N THR A 205 -19.02 19.17 -30.87
CA THR A 205 -19.99 20.00 -30.14
C THR A 205 -19.26 20.90 -29.15
N ASP A 206 -18.33 20.34 -28.37
CA ASP A 206 -17.58 21.08 -27.37
C ASP A 206 -16.68 22.15 -28.01
N TYR A 207 -16.02 21.86 -29.14
CA TYR A 207 -15.25 22.85 -29.89
C TYR A 207 -16.10 24.04 -30.36
N ILE A 208 -17.28 23.76 -30.94
CA ILE A 208 -18.19 24.81 -31.42
C ILE A 208 -18.55 25.74 -30.27
N ARG A 209 -18.86 25.19 -29.09
CA ARG A 209 -19.22 25.93 -27.89
C ARG A 209 -18.02 26.66 -27.28
N ALA A 210 -16.91 25.98 -27.07
CA ALA A 210 -15.73 26.57 -26.43
C ALA A 210 -15.18 27.76 -27.23
N THR A 211 -15.39 27.77 -28.56
CA THR A 211 -14.82 28.79 -29.46
C THR A 211 -15.81 29.78 -30.04
N HIS A 212 -17.12 29.65 -29.78
CA HIS A 212 -18.12 30.51 -30.46
C HIS A 212 -17.90 32.00 -30.18
N HIS A 213 -17.57 32.38 -28.94
CA HIS A 213 -17.25 33.77 -28.59
C HIS A 213 -15.99 34.31 -29.32
N LEU A 214 -15.05 33.45 -29.72
CA LEU A 214 -13.92 33.86 -30.56
C LEU A 214 -14.36 34.03 -32.03
N ARG A 215 -15.12 33.05 -32.54
CA ARG A 215 -15.57 33.01 -33.93
C ARG A 215 -16.59 34.10 -34.25
N ILE A 216 -17.41 34.51 -33.27
CA ILE A 216 -18.40 35.58 -33.46
C ILE A 216 -17.73 36.91 -33.83
N GLN A 217 -16.52 37.17 -33.35
CA GLN A 217 -15.78 38.36 -33.76
C GLN A 217 -15.56 38.41 -35.27
N THR A 218 -15.15 37.28 -35.87
CA THR A 218 -14.96 37.15 -37.33
C THR A 218 -16.28 37.32 -38.06
N TYR A 219 -17.35 36.69 -37.56
CA TYR A 219 -18.69 36.79 -38.16
C TYR A 219 -19.17 38.24 -38.21
N VAL A 220 -19.11 38.96 -37.09
CA VAL A 220 -19.56 40.36 -37.04
C VAL A 220 -18.65 41.28 -37.87
N ASN A 221 -17.33 41.03 -37.91
CA ASN A 221 -16.41 41.77 -38.78
C ASN A 221 -16.74 41.60 -40.27
N ASN A 222 -17.28 40.44 -40.69
CA ASN A 222 -17.71 40.24 -42.07
C ASN A 222 -18.90 41.15 -42.46
N LEU A 223 -19.63 41.70 -41.49
CA LEU A 223 -20.70 42.67 -41.72
C LEU A 223 -20.20 44.11 -41.97
N GLU A 224 -18.88 44.36 -41.92
CA GLU A 224 -18.29 45.70 -42.10
C GLU A 224 -18.81 46.45 -43.33
N SER A 225 -19.07 45.74 -44.45
CA SER A 225 -19.61 46.37 -45.66
C SER A 225 -21.08 46.79 -45.49
N ILE A 226 -21.89 46.00 -44.78
CA ILE A 226 -23.31 46.31 -44.52
C ILE A 226 -23.38 47.54 -43.61
N PHE A 227 -22.56 47.56 -42.56
CA PHE A 227 -22.45 48.72 -41.68
C PHE A 227 -21.94 49.93 -42.46
N GLY A 228 -20.82 49.81 -43.18
CA GLY A 228 -20.23 50.91 -43.95
C GLY A 228 -21.20 51.54 -44.96
N ASN A 229 -22.03 50.73 -45.63
CA ASN A 229 -23.01 51.21 -46.60
C ASN A 229 -24.26 51.85 -45.96
N SER A 230 -24.44 51.70 -44.65
CA SER A 230 -25.60 52.25 -43.92
C SER A 230 -25.36 53.69 -43.44
N PHE A 231 -24.13 54.20 -43.56
CA PHE A 231 -23.74 55.56 -43.17
C PHE A 231 -23.06 56.29 -44.33
N GLU A 232 -23.19 57.62 -44.38
CA GLU A 232 -22.59 58.46 -45.43
C GLU A 232 -21.07 58.44 -45.41
N GLN A 233 -20.48 58.26 -44.23
CA GLN A 233 -19.05 58.06 -44.02
C GLN A 233 -18.81 56.59 -43.64
N PRO A 234 -18.43 55.72 -44.59
CA PRO A 234 -18.33 54.28 -44.36
C PRO A 234 -17.33 53.88 -43.27
N ALA A 235 -16.35 54.74 -42.96
CA ALA A 235 -15.38 54.53 -41.90
C ALA A 235 -16.03 54.38 -40.52
N TRP A 236 -17.06 55.18 -40.21
CA TRP A 236 -17.76 55.12 -38.93
C TRP A 236 -18.58 53.84 -38.78
N GLY A 237 -19.28 53.41 -39.83
CA GLY A 237 -19.98 52.13 -39.85
C GLY A 237 -19.03 50.95 -39.63
N LYS A 238 -17.88 50.93 -40.31
CA LYS A 238 -16.86 49.88 -40.12
C LYS A 238 -16.31 49.86 -38.70
N ARG A 239 -16.07 51.02 -38.09
CA ARG A 239 -15.64 51.11 -36.68
C ARG A 239 -16.70 50.54 -35.74
N LEU A 240 -17.97 50.91 -35.93
CA LEU A 240 -19.09 50.41 -35.13
C LEU A 240 -19.23 48.88 -35.22
N ALA A 241 -19.05 48.31 -36.41
CA ALA A 241 -19.04 46.85 -36.60
C ALA A 241 -17.91 46.16 -35.82
N LYS A 242 -16.70 46.74 -35.81
CA LYS A 242 -15.56 46.21 -35.05
C LYS A 242 -15.78 46.27 -33.54
N ASP A 243 -16.32 47.38 -33.04
CA ASP A 243 -16.62 47.53 -31.62
C ASP A 243 -17.73 46.57 -31.18
N LEU A 244 -18.77 46.38 -32.01
CA LEU A 244 -19.80 45.35 -31.80
C LEU A 244 -19.20 43.93 -31.78
N ALA A 245 -18.27 43.63 -32.69
CA ALA A 245 -17.60 42.34 -32.75
C ALA A 245 -16.80 42.04 -31.46
N LEU A 246 -16.11 43.06 -30.91
CA LEU A 246 -15.40 42.95 -29.64
C LEU A 246 -16.36 42.75 -28.45
N ILE A 247 -17.46 43.51 -28.41
CA ILE A 247 -18.52 43.35 -27.40
C ILE A 247 -19.09 41.93 -27.44
N CYS A 248 -19.47 41.43 -28.62
CA CYS A 248 -19.95 40.06 -28.76
C CYS A 248 -18.91 39.04 -28.29
N ARG A 249 -17.63 39.20 -28.62
CA ARG A 249 -16.57 38.30 -28.14
C ARG A 249 -16.40 38.34 -26.63
N SER A 250 -16.58 39.50 -26.03
CA SER A 250 -16.31 39.70 -24.61
C SER A 250 -17.17 38.83 -23.69
N HIS A 251 -18.29 38.27 -24.13
CA HIS A 251 -19.15 37.45 -23.25
C HIS A 251 -18.52 36.13 -22.79
N GLY A 252 -17.60 35.55 -23.58
CA GLY A 252 -16.90 34.30 -23.24
C GLY A 252 -15.45 34.49 -22.77
N GLU A 253 -14.96 35.73 -22.71
CA GLU A 253 -13.58 36.06 -22.31
C GLU A 253 -13.45 36.27 -20.78
N ASP A 254 -12.22 36.32 -20.27
CA ASP A 254 -11.96 36.77 -18.90
C ASP A 254 -12.27 38.27 -18.72
N ILE A 255 -12.55 38.71 -17.49
CA ILE A 255 -12.87 40.12 -17.19
C ILE A 255 -11.75 41.08 -17.61
N SER A 256 -10.49 40.64 -17.60
CA SER A 256 -9.34 41.42 -18.07
C SER A 256 -9.43 41.82 -19.54
N PHE A 257 -10.16 41.07 -20.37
CA PHE A 257 -10.42 41.45 -21.77
C PHE A 257 -11.27 42.73 -21.83
N LEU A 258 -12.30 42.81 -20.99
CA LEU A 258 -13.23 43.93 -20.92
C LEU A 258 -12.61 45.18 -20.26
N GLU A 259 -11.57 45.00 -19.43
CA GLU A 259 -10.80 46.11 -18.84
C GLU A 259 -10.11 47.01 -19.88
N ASN A 260 -9.83 46.47 -21.08
CA ASN A 260 -9.17 47.20 -22.16
C ASN A 260 -10.15 47.98 -23.07
N PHE A 261 -11.46 47.95 -22.78
CA PHE A 261 -12.46 48.57 -23.63
C PHE A 261 -12.52 50.09 -23.45
N ASN A 262 -12.85 50.81 -24.53
CA ASN A 262 -12.97 52.26 -24.48
C ASN A 262 -14.26 52.68 -23.75
N MET A 263 -14.10 53.48 -22.69
CA MET A 263 -15.21 54.04 -21.88
C MET A 263 -15.93 55.22 -22.54
N SER A 264 -15.34 55.82 -23.59
CA SER A 264 -15.93 56.92 -24.37
C SER A 264 -15.55 56.75 -25.85
N ALA A 265 -16.08 55.70 -26.47
CA ALA A 265 -15.95 55.48 -27.90
C ALA A 265 -16.76 56.55 -28.65
N GLN A 266 -16.05 57.31 -29.50
CA GLN A 266 -16.63 58.38 -30.31
C GLN A 266 -16.97 57.85 -31.70
N TYR A 267 -18.14 58.24 -32.22
CA TYR A 267 -18.62 57.94 -33.56
C TYR A 267 -19.06 59.23 -34.26
N TYR A 268 -19.97 59.14 -35.23
CA TYR A 268 -20.53 60.33 -35.89
C TYR A 268 -21.47 61.09 -34.94
N GLY A 269 -21.33 62.41 -34.84
CA GLY A 269 -22.13 63.25 -33.93
C GLY A 269 -21.47 63.47 -32.56
N ASN A 270 -22.26 63.93 -31.59
CA ASN A 270 -21.76 64.35 -30.27
C ASN A 270 -21.90 63.29 -29.16
N GLU A 271 -22.60 62.18 -29.45
CA GLU A 271 -22.76 61.10 -28.50
C GLU A 271 -21.54 60.18 -28.48
N SER A 272 -21.24 59.63 -27.30
CA SER A 272 -20.22 58.59 -27.12
C SER A 272 -20.85 57.33 -26.52
N ALA A 273 -20.18 56.19 -26.66
CA ALA A 273 -20.59 54.93 -26.05
C ALA A 273 -19.53 54.41 -25.08
N ASN A 274 -19.98 53.93 -23.91
CA ASN A 274 -19.14 53.18 -22.99
C ASN A 274 -19.18 51.69 -23.35
N LEU A 275 -18.21 51.24 -24.15
CA LEU A 275 -18.16 49.85 -24.63
C LEU A 275 -17.97 48.85 -23.48
N GLN A 276 -17.29 49.28 -22.41
CA GLN A 276 -17.08 48.46 -21.22
C GLN A 276 -18.40 48.20 -20.49
N LEU A 277 -19.25 49.23 -20.36
CA LEU A 277 -20.60 49.09 -19.81
C LEU A 277 -21.44 48.14 -20.68
N VAL A 278 -21.45 48.33 -22.00
CA VAL A 278 -22.23 47.48 -22.91
C VAL A 278 -21.81 46.01 -22.83
N GLY A 279 -20.52 45.71 -22.84
CA GLY A 279 -20.03 44.34 -22.69
C GLY A 279 -20.38 43.73 -21.32
N MET A 280 -20.33 44.51 -20.24
CA MET A 280 -20.71 44.03 -18.91
C MET A 280 -22.22 43.74 -18.82
N LEU A 281 -23.05 44.56 -19.45
CA LEU A 281 -24.49 44.35 -19.51
C LEU A 281 -24.84 43.09 -20.31
N LEU A 282 -24.17 42.84 -21.44
CA LEU A 282 -24.33 41.59 -22.21
C LEU A 282 -24.00 40.37 -21.35
N ARG A 283 -22.85 40.38 -20.67
CA ARG A 283 -22.39 39.29 -19.78
C ARG A 283 -23.40 38.98 -18.67
N LEU A 284 -23.87 40.02 -17.97
CA LEU A 284 -24.88 39.85 -16.91
C LEU A 284 -26.22 39.36 -17.49
N GLY A 285 -26.68 39.95 -18.59
CA GLY A 285 -27.93 39.57 -19.23
C GLY A 285 -27.97 38.11 -19.66
N ASP A 286 -26.88 37.61 -20.24
CA ASP A 286 -26.71 36.23 -20.68
C ASP A 286 -26.65 35.25 -19.50
N ILE A 287 -25.69 35.45 -18.57
CA ILE A 287 -25.46 34.50 -17.47
C ILE A 287 -26.65 34.41 -16.49
N ILE A 288 -27.46 35.46 -16.36
CA ILE A 288 -28.65 35.44 -15.51
C ILE A 288 -29.77 34.56 -16.10
N HIS A 289 -29.80 34.35 -17.43
CA HIS A 289 -30.85 33.58 -18.08
C HIS A 289 -30.72 32.07 -17.82
N PHE A 290 -30.92 31.62 -16.58
CA PHE A 290 -30.89 30.21 -16.18
C PHE A 290 -32.24 29.78 -15.62
N SER A 291 -33.16 29.40 -16.50
CA SER A 291 -34.54 29.07 -16.18
C SER A 291 -35.10 27.95 -17.06
N PHE A 292 -36.24 27.38 -16.66
CA PHE A 292 -36.90 26.28 -17.35
C PHE A 292 -37.27 26.58 -18.81
N ASP A 293 -37.49 27.85 -19.19
CA ASP A 293 -37.81 28.26 -20.56
C ASP A 293 -36.63 28.09 -21.54
N ARG A 294 -35.38 27.99 -21.05
CA ARG A 294 -34.26 27.51 -21.87
C ARG A 294 -34.32 26.00 -22.16
N ALA A 295 -35.05 25.21 -21.37
CA ALA A 295 -35.13 23.75 -21.53
C ALA A 295 -36.58 23.22 -21.43
N PRO A 296 -37.51 23.61 -22.32
CA PRO A 296 -38.93 23.29 -22.20
C PRO A 296 -39.22 21.79 -22.15
N LEU A 297 -40.12 21.37 -21.25
CA LEU A 297 -40.41 19.96 -20.98
C LEU A 297 -40.93 19.21 -22.23
N GLU A 298 -41.68 19.90 -23.09
CA GLU A 298 -42.22 19.36 -24.34
C GLU A 298 -41.11 18.93 -25.31
N LEU A 299 -40.03 19.72 -25.37
CA LEU A 299 -38.85 19.38 -26.17
C LEU A 299 -37.97 18.33 -25.50
N ARG A 300 -37.89 18.32 -24.16
CA ARG A 300 -37.11 17.31 -23.43
C ARG A 300 -37.61 15.90 -23.69
N THR A 301 -38.94 15.71 -23.70
CA THR A 301 -39.59 14.39 -23.81
C THR A 301 -39.33 13.73 -25.17
N SER A 302 -39.06 14.51 -26.21
CA SER A 302 -38.75 14.02 -27.56
C SER A 302 -37.24 13.92 -27.84
N LYS A 303 -36.37 14.28 -26.89
CA LYS A 303 -34.90 14.24 -27.04
C LYS A 303 -34.32 12.96 -26.47
N ILE A 304 -33.37 12.39 -27.21
CA ILE A 304 -32.48 11.34 -26.74
C ILE A 304 -31.12 12.00 -26.47
N PHE A 305 -30.67 11.97 -25.22
CA PHE A 305 -29.38 12.54 -24.82
C PHE A 305 -28.30 11.46 -24.88
N LYS A 306 -27.23 11.72 -25.63
CA LYS A 306 -25.99 10.93 -25.56
C LYS A 306 -24.98 11.58 -24.62
N SER A 307 -25.03 12.90 -24.50
CA SER A 307 -24.20 13.69 -23.58
C SER A 307 -24.83 13.78 -22.20
N GLU A 308 -24.13 13.26 -21.19
CA GLU A 308 -24.50 13.39 -19.79
C GLU A 308 -24.56 14.87 -19.36
N PHE A 309 -23.61 15.68 -19.81
CA PHE A 309 -23.60 17.13 -19.56
C PHE A 309 -24.88 17.80 -20.04
N SER A 310 -25.29 17.51 -21.28
CA SER A 310 -26.52 18.07 -21.86
C SER A 310 -27.76 17.59 -21.11
N PHE A 311 -27.84 16.30 -20.81
CA PHE A 311 -28.94 15.74 -20.01
C PHE A 311 -29.11 16.46 -18.68
N LEU A 312 -27.99 16.70 -17.98
CA LEU A 312 -27.95 17.40 -16.70
C LEU A 312 -28.34 18.87 -16.84
N GLN A 313 -27.83 19.59 -17.85
CA GLN A 313 -28.21 20.99 -18.10
C GLN A 313 -29.72 21.16 -18.29
N TRP A 314 -30.34 20.21 -18.99
CA TRP A 314 -31.80 20.17 -19.12
C TRP A 314 -32.49 19.76 -17.82
N ALA A 315 -31.94 18.79 -17.08
CA ALA A 315 -32.53 18.31 -15.83
C ALA A 315 -32.56 19.43 -14.77
N LEU A 316 -31.44 20.16 -14.61
CA LEU A 316 -31.34 21.29 -13.68
C LEU A 316 -32.43 22.34 -13.93
N LYS A 317 -32.62 22.73 -15.19
CA LYS A 317 -33.60 23.74 -15.59
C LYS A 317 -35.04 23.25 -15.45
N ASN A 318 -35.30 21.97 -15.71
CA ASN A 318 -36.63 21.35 -15.55
C ASN A 318 -37.03 21.10 -14.09
N ASN A 319 -36.11 21.17 -13.12
CA ASN A 319 -36.42 21.09 -11.68
C ASN A 319 -36.93 22.44 -11.11
N GLY A 320 -37.80 23.11 -11.88
CA GLY A 320 -38.46 24.34 -11.46
C GLY A 320 -37.57 25.57 -11.33
N ALA A 321 -36.33 25.54 -11.86
CA ALA A 321 -35.40 26.66 -11.80
C ALA A 321 -35.99 27.90 -12.50
N ASN A 322 -36.10 28.99 -11.75
CA ASN A 322 -36.68 30.25 -12.16
C ASN A 322 -35.94 31.41 -11.53
N TYR A 323 -35.99 32.58 -12.16
CA TYR A 323 -35.42 33.80 -11.59
C TYR A 323 -36.33 35.01 -11.80
N SER A 324 -36.12 36.04 -10.98
CA SER A 324 -36.68 37.37 -11.17
C SER A 324 -35.65 38.46 -10.88
N ILE A 325 -35.80 39.60 -11.56
CA ILE A 325 -34.97 40.79 -11.37
C ILE A 325 -35.90 41.95 -10.99
N GLU A 326 -35.81 42.43 -9.74
CA GLU A 326 -36.64 43.50 -9.20
C GLU A 326 -35.79 44.51 -8.45
N ASN A 327 -35.76 45.77 -8.94
CA ASN A 327 -35.01 46.88 -8.32
C ASN A 327 -33.54 46.51 -7.95
N GLY A 328 -32.81 45.91 -8.90
CA GLY A 328 -31.41 45.48 -8.71
C GLY A 328 -31.23 44.21 -7.85
N LYS A 329 -32.31 43.62 -7.34
CA LYS A 329 -32.28 42.32 -6.65
C LYS A 329 -32.53 41.18 -7.65
N ILE A 330 -31.58 40.26 -7.75
CA ILE A 330 -31.71 39.03 -8.55
C ILE A 330 -32.09 37.91 -7.57
N SER A 331 -33.24 37.27 -7.79
CA SER A 331 -33.72 36.16 -6.96
C SER A 331 -33.90 34.89 -7.78
N PHE A 332 -33.46 33.75 -7.24
CA PHE A 332 -33.65 32.44 -7.85
C PHE A 332 -34.56 31.58 -6.99
N ARG A 333 -35.37 30.74 -7.65
CA ARG A 333 -36.32 29.80 -7.04
C ARG A 333 -36.19 28.46 -7.73
N ALA A 334 -36.13 27.38 -6.95
CA ALA A 334 -36.09 26.02 -7.46
C ALA A 334 -36.52 25.03 -6.38
N TYR A 335 -36.99 23.86 -6.79
CA TYR A 335 -37.24 22.74 -5.89
C TYR A 335 -36.36 21.56 -6.34
N CYS A 336 -35.37 21.22 -5.53
CA CYS A 336 -34.37 20.21 -5.87
C CYS A 336 -34.71 18.86 -5.23
N GLU A 337 -35.04 17.88 -6.06
CA GLU A 337 -35.35 16.51 -5.61
C GLU A 337 -34.09 15.71 -5.23
N THR A 338 -32.92 16.07 -5.77
CA THR A 338 -31.65 15.39 -5.49
C THR A 338 -30.54 16.36 -5.04
N PRO A 339 -29.59 15.89 -4.21
CA PRO A 339 -28.43 16.69 -3.79
C PRO A 339 -27.60 17.20 -4.97
N GLU A 340 -27.43 16.37 -5.99
CA GLU A 340 -26.64 16.69 -7.18
C GLU A 340 -27.18 17.93 -7.90
N ILE A 341 -28.49 17.99 -8.10
CA ILE A 341 -29.17 19.14 -8.72
C ILE A 341 -29.00 20.40 -7.86
N TYR A 342 -29.20 20.27 -6.56
CA TYR A 342 -29.07 21.37 -5.60
C TYR A 342 -27.67 22.00 -5.65
N PHE A 343 -26.62 21.20 -5.48
CA PHE A 343 -25.25 21.74 -5.45
C PHE A 343 -24.81 22.29 -6.81
N LYS A 344 -25.18 21.66 -7.93
CA LYS A 344 -24.87 22.17 -9.28
C LYS A 344 -25.55 23.52 -9.56
N LEU A 345 -26.81 23.69 -9.18
CA LEU A 345 -27.51 24.97 -9.29
C LEU A 345 -26.77 26.05 -8.47
N HIS A 346 -26.41 25.74 -7.22
CA HIS A 346 -25.68 26.68 -6.38
C HIS A 346 -24.32 27.07 -6.97
N ASN A 347 -23.58 26.13 -7.55
CA ASN A 347 -22.31 26.41 -8.23
C ASN A 347 -22.49 27.35 -9.44
N TYR A 348 -23.55 27.16 -10.23
CA TYR A 348 -23.87 28.08 -11.33
C TYR A 348 -24.18 29.50 -10.83
N LEU A 349 -24.96 29.61 -9.75
CA LEU A 349 -25.26 30.91 -9.14
C LEU A 349 -24.02 31.61 -8.58
N ASP A 350 -22.99 30.86 -8.16
CA ASP A 350 -21.72 31.44 -7.75
C ASP A 350 -21.02 32.15 -8.94
N TRP A 351 -21.17 31.67 -10.19
CA TRP A 351 -20.66 32.36 -11.37
C TRP A 351 -21.39 33.69 -11.65
N ILE A 352 -22.71 33.73 -11.45
CA ILE A 352 -23.47 34.98 -11.57
C ILE A 352 -23.00 36.00 -10.52
N GLU A 353 -22.76 35.56 -9.27
CA GLU A 353 -22.21 36.45 -8.24
C GLU A 353 -20.81 36.96 -8.60
N ILE A 354 -19.95 36.13 -9.20
CA ILE A 354 -18.64 36.58 -9.72
C ILE A 354 -18.83 37.69 -10.78
N GLU A 355 -19.76 37.54 -11.72
CA GLU A 355 -20.04 38.58 -12.72
C GLU A 355 -20.61 39.87 -12.11
N ILE A 356 -21.44 39.76 -11.07
CA ILE A 356 -21.90 40.93 -10.29
C ILE A 356 -20.70 41.64 -9.62
N GLN A 357 -19.76 40.89 -9.04
CA GLN A 357 -18.54 41.46 -8.46
C GLN A 357 -17.64 42.10 -9.53
N ASN A 358 -17.56 41.51 -10.72
CA ASN A 358 -16.89 42.10 -11.88
C ASN A 358 -17.53 43.43 -12.28
N TYR A 359 -18.86 43.52 -12.30
CA TYR A 359 -19.56 44.80 -12.51
C TYR A 359 -19.16 45.83 -11.44
N PHE A 360 -19.17 45.50 -10.15
CA PHE A 360 -18.76 46.43 -9.09
C PHE A 360 -17.28 46.83 -9.18
N LYS A 361 -16.41 45.93 -9.68
CA LYS A 361 -15.01 46.24 -9.97
C LYS A 361 -14.91 47.34 -11.03
N LEU A 362 -15.65 47.22 -12.13
CA LEU A 362 -15.63 48.19 -13.23
C LEU A 362 -16.37 49.49 -12.87
N ASP A 363 -17.51 49.41 -12.19
CA ASP A 363 -18.31 50.56 -11.74
C ASP A 363 -17.50 51.56 -10.89
N ARG A 364 -16.57 51.04 -10.06
CA ARG A 364 -15.67 51.86 -9.25
C ARG A 364 -14.71 52.72 -10.08
N LEU A 365 -14.40 52.29 -11.31
CA LEU A 365 -13.52 52.99 -12.24
C LEU A 365 -14.28 54.01 -13.10
N TRP A 366 -15.59 53.85 -13.26
CA TRP A 366 -16.41 54.74 -14.08
C TRP A 366 -16.67 56.10 -13.39
N SER A 367 -16.67 57.16 -14.20
CA SER A 367 -17.13 58.49 -13.80
C SER A 367 -18.62 58.66 -14.08
N LYS A 368 -19.25 59.70 -13.51
CA LYS A 368 -20.62 60.07 -13.88
C LYS A 368 -20.67 60.42 -15.39
N PRO A 369 -21.72 60.03 -16.15
CA PRO A 369 -22.99 59.45 -15.68
C PRO A 369 -23.01 57.93 -15.51
N TYR A 370 -21.94 57.22 -15.87
CA TYR A 370 -21.89 55.74 -15.89
C TYR A 370 -21.68 55.11 -14.50
N LYS A 371 -21.26 55.90 -13.51
CA LYS A 371 -21.15 55.41 -12.14
C LYS A 371 -22.52 55.05 -11.55
N SER A 372 -22.63 53.84 -11.00
CA SER A 372 -23.82 53.23 -10.42
C SER A 372 -24.98 53.17 -11.42
N TYR A 373 -24.68 52.73 -12.64
CA TYR A 373 -25.63 52.73 -13.76
C TYR A 373 -26.76 51.70 -13.60
N ILE A 374 -26.49 50.56 -12.97
CA ILE A 374 -27.51 49.61 -12.52
C ILE A 374 -27.96 50.06 -11.12
N PRO A 375 -29.16 50.66 -10.98
CA PRO A 375 -29.61 51.18 -9.70
C PRO A 375 -29.89 50.04 -8.71
N ASN A 376 -29.44 50.20 -7.47
CA ASN A 376 -29.71 49.27 -6.36
C ASN A 376 -29.29 47.80 -6.59
N LEU A 377 -28.31 47.54 -7.48
CA LEU A 377 -27.78 46.19 -7.67
C LEU A 377 -27.25 45.65 -6.33
N GLN A 378 -27.66 44.44 -5.97
CA GLN A 378 -27.14 43.76 -4.79
C GLN A 378 -25.85 43.00 -5.11
N ASP A 379 -24.96 42.87 -4.13
CA ASP A 379 -23.68 42.15 -4.25
C ASP A 379 -23.84 40.62 -4.27
N LYS A 380 -25.00 40.12 -3.82
CA LYS A 380 -25.34 38.72 -3.75
C LYS A 380 -26.72 38.44 -4.33
N ILE A 381 -26.91 37.20 -4.75
CA ILE A 381 -28.19 36.70 -5.27
C ILE A 381 -29.05 36.24 -4.10
N GLU A 382 -30.35 36.50 -4.18
CA GLU A 382 -31.29 35.91 -3.24
C GLU A 382 -31.57 34.44 -3.60
N ARG A 383 -31.11 33.55 -2.71
CA ARG A 383 -31.23 32.09 -2.87
C ARG A 383 -32.21 31.44 -1.88
N THR A 384 -32.94 32.24 -1.10
CA THR A 384 -33.83 31.77 -0.01
C THR A 384 -34.98 30.89 -0.48
N ASN A 385 -35.36 31.01 -1.75
CA ASN A 385 -36.45 30.24 -2.37
C ASN A 385 -35.94 29.02 -3.17
N ILE A 386 -34.67 28.66 -3.02
CA ILE A 386 -34.12 27.39 -3.51
C ILE A 386 -34.25 26.39 -2.37
N THR A 387 -35.16 25.44 -2.54
CA THR A 387 -35.54 24.47 -1.51
C THR A 387 -35.21 23.05 -1.97
N ASN A 388 -35.11 22.13 -1.02
CA ASN A 388 -34.82 20.72 -1.25
C ASN A 388 -35.96 19.86 -0.70
N ASP A 389 -36.08 18.63 -1.18
CA ASP A 389 -36.88 17.62 -0.49
C ASP A 389 -36.18 17.24 0.83
N GLU A 390 -36.64 17.84 1.93
CA GLU A 390 -36.11 17.60 3.28
C GLU A 390 -36.27 16.14 3.73
N ASN A 391 -37.19 15.38 3.11
CA ASN A 391 -37.31 13.95 3.39
C ASN A 391 -36.17 13.15 2.74
N VAL A 392 -35.55 13.68 1.69
CA VAL A 392 -34.48 13.00 0.93
C VAL A 392 -33.11 13.43 1.43
N PHE A 393 -32.84 14.74 1.52
CA PHE A 393 -31.53 15.26 1.92
C PHE A 393 -31.63 16.61 2.60
N LEU A 394 -30.63 16.92 3.44
CA LEU A 394 -30.45 18.22 4.09
C LEU A 394 -29.06 18.75 3.72
N PRO A 395 -28.98 19.68 2.73
CA PRO A 395 -27.70 20.13 2.20
C PRO A 395 -26.99 21.09 3.16
N LYS A 396 -25.66 21.05 3.20
CA LYS A 396 -24.85 22.01 3.95
C LYS A 396 -23.72 22.56 3.08
N ARG A 397 -23.94 23.77 2.53
CA ARG A 397 -22.97 24.43 1.63
C ARG A 397 -21.66 24.71 2.35
N GLY A 398 -20.55 24.56 1.62
CA GLY A 398 -19.20 24.87 2.12
C GLY A 398 -18.60 23.80 3.04
N LEU A 399 -19.28 22.67 3.26
CA LEU A 399 -18.68 21.49 3.87
C LEU A 399 -18.26 20.50 2.79
N SER A 400 -16.96 20.30 2.70
CA SER A 400 -16.28 19.23 1.97
C SER A 400 -15.12 18.75 2.83
N PHE A 401 -14.39 17.72 2.40
CA PHE A 401 -13.11 17.45 3.03
C PHE A 401 -12.20 18.67 2.94
N SER A 402 -11.66 19.09 4.09
CA SER A 402 -10.70 20.20 4.17
C SER A 402 -9.37 19.68 4.70
N LEU A 403 -8.28 20.11 4.06
CA LEU A 403 -6.92 19.66 4.40
C LEU A 403 -6.35 20.49 5.55
N ASN A 404 -5.82 19.84 6.58
CA ASN A 404 -4.91 20.48 7.52
C ASN A 404 -3.50 20.55 6.91
N GLN A 405 -3.16 21.69 6.29
CA GLN A 405 -1.90 21.89 5.56
C GLN A 405 -0.65 21.47 6.35
N LYS A 406 -0.58 21.76 7.66
CA LYS A 406 0.57 21.40 8.50
C LYS A 406 0.75 19.87 8.61
N ARG A 407 -0.35 19.14 8.85
CA ARG A 407 -0.34 17.67 8.99
C ARG A 407 -0.05 16.97 7.67
N ILE A 408 -0.50 17.53 6.54
CA ILE A 408 -0.24 16.98 5.20
C ILE A 408 1.23 17.12 4.82
N ILE A 409 1.87 18.25 5.14
CA ILE A 409 3.31 18.43 4.94
C ILE A 409 4.09 17.40 5.77
N GLU A 410 3.71 17.17 7.02
CA GLU A 410 4.31 16.12 7.88
C GLU A 410 4.13 14.70 7.29
N LEU A 411 2.97 14.39 6.68
CA LEU A 411 2.69 13.11 6.01
C LEU A 411 3.51 12.92 4.72
N LEU A 412 3.56 13.95 3.87
CA LEU A 412 4.28 13.94 2.58
C LEU A 412 5.80 13.92 2.76
N MET A 413 6.31 14.51 3.84
CA MET A 413 7.73 14.46 4.21
C MET A 413 8.14 13.11 4.82
N GLY A 414 7.18 12.26 5.21
CA GLY A 414 7.40 11.09 6.06
C GLY A 414 7.37 9.72 5.37
N VAL A 415 6.34 9.36 4.59
CA VAL A 415 6.18 7.99 4.06
C VAL A 415 5.22 7.95 2.85
N GLY A 416 5.40 6.99 1.93
CA GLY A 416 4.50 6.74 0.80
C GLY A 416 3.06 6.43 1.25
N LEU A 417 2.09 7.16 0.68
CA LEU A 417 0.76 7.29 1.30
C LEU A 417 -0.05 6.00 1.33
N TYR A 418 -0.20 5.25 0.24
CA TYR A 418 -0.74 3.87 0.24
C TYR A 418 -0.31 3.18 -1.07
N LYS A 419 0.17 1.93 -1.02
CA LYS A 419 0.51 1.12 -2.23
C LYS A 419 -0.54 0.04 -2.54
N ASP A 420 -1.26 -0.43 -1.54
CA ASP A 420 -2.28 -1.47 -1.64
C ASP A 420 -3.68 -0.86 -1.69
N LYS A 421 -4.46 -1.21 -2.72
CA LYS A 421 -5.84 -0.73 -2.91
C LYS A 421 -6.79 -1.20 -1.80
N PHE A 422 -6.50 -2.33 -1.15
CA PHE A 422 -7.33 -2.87 -0.05
C PHE A 422 -6.95 -2.33 1.32
N ALA A 423 -6.01 -1.38 1.41
CA ALA A 423 -5.63 -0.73 2.67
C ALA A 423 -6.82 -0.11 3.40
N CYS A 424 -7.91 0.23 2.70
CA CYS A 424 -9.13 0.75 3.32
C CYS A 424 -9.82 -0.23 4.26
N LEU A 425 -9.77 -1.54 4.00
CA LEU A 425 -10.36 -2.54 4.89
C LEU A 425 -9.68 -2.53 6.27
N ARG A 426 -8.36 -2.37 6.27
CA ARG A 426 -7.56 -2.24 7.49
C ARG A 426 -7.85 -0.93 8.22
N GLU A 427 -7.97 0.19 7.51
CA GLU A 427 -8.33 1.49 8.11
C GLU A 427 -9.76 1.47 8.70
N LEU A 428 -10.72 0.85 8.01
CA LEU A 428 -12.08 0.66 8.53
C LEU A 428 -12.08 -0.22 9.78
N TYR A 429 -11.36 -1.34 9.74
CA TYR A 429 -11.22 -2.22 10.90
C TYR A 429 -10.60 -1.49 12.09
N GLN A 430 -9.52 -0.72 11.90
CA GLN A 430 -8.89 0.06 12.97
C GLN A 430 -9.83 1.11 13.57
N ASN A 431 -10.55 1.86 12.74
CA ASN A 431 -11.50 2.85 13.22
C ASN A 431 -12.65 2.19 14.01
N ALA A 432 -13.17 1.06 13.51
CA ALA A 432 -14.18 0.25 14.20
C ALA A 432 -13.66 -0.34 15.53
N LEU A 433 -12.40 -0.79 15.54
CA LEU A 433 -11.72 -1.34 16.71
C LEU A 433 -11.54 -0.28 17.80
N ASP A 434 -11.08 0.92 17.43
CA ASP A 434 -10.94 2.06 18.34
C ASP A 434 -12.29 2.48 18.92
N ALA A 435 -13.35 2.51 18.09
CA ALA A 435 -14.70 2.81 18.55
C ALA A 435 -15.23 1.77 19.56
N CYS A 436 -14.99 0.48 19.31
CA CYS A 436 -15.36 -0.61 20.21
C CYS A 436 -14.54 -0.58 21.52
N ARG A 437 -13.22 -0.41 21.44
CA ARG A 437 -12.32 -0.33 22.62
C ARG A 437 -12.66 0.87 23.49
N CYS A 438 -12.97 2.03 22.90
CA CYS A 438 -13.40 3.20 23.65
C CYS A 438 -14.72 2.93 24.39
N MET A 439 -15.69 2.29 23.73
CA MET A 439 -16.97 1.92 24.36
C MET A 439 -16.74 0.94 25.53
N ILE A 440 -15.90 -0.08 25.34
CA ILE A 440 -15.57 -1.06 26.37
C ILE A 440 -14.88 -0.39 27.56
N SER A 441 -13.94 0.54 27.30
CA SER A 441 -13.28 1.32 28.35
C SER A 441 -14.27 2.18 29.15
N GLU A 442 -15.20 2.85 28.47
CA GLU A 442 -16.25 3.65 29.12
C GLU A 442 -17.16 2.75 29.98
N ALA A 443 -17.57 1.59 29.47
CA ALA A 443 -18.44 0.65 30.19
C ALA A 443 -17.76 0.01 31.42
N LYS A 444 -16.46 -0.32 31.33
CA LYS A 444 -15.68 -0.87 32.46
C LYS A 444 -15.65 0.07 33.67
N SER A 445 -15.60 1.38 33.43
CA SER A 445 -15.53 2.39 34.52
C SER A 445 -16.77 2.40 35.42
N ILE A 446 -17.91 1.95 34.90
CA ILE A 446 -19.19 1.82 35.62
C ILE A 446 -19.55 0.35 35.91
N GLN A 447 -18.55 -0.54 35.91
CA GLN A 447 -18.68 -1.99 36.16
C GLN A 447 -19.66 -2.71 35.22
N ASN A 448 -19.90 -2.16 34.03
CA ASN A 448 -20.78 -2.77 33.04
C ASN A 448 -19.96 -3.61 32.04
N LYS A 449 -20.55 -4.71 31.53
CA LYS A 449 -19.94 -5.54 30.50
C LYS A 449 -20.43 -5.08 29.13
N ALA A 450 -19.51 -4.67 28.26
CA ALA A 450 -19.78 -4.36 26.87
C ALA A 450 -18.98 -5.31 25.96
N ILE A 451 -19.58 -5.66 24.83
CA ILE A 451 -18.97 -6.53 23.81
C ILE A 451 -18.91 -5.73 22.50
N GLY A 452 -17.72 -5.62 21.93
CA GLY A 452 -17.52 -5.05 20.60
C GLY A 452 -17.87 -6.06 19.51
N ARG A 453 -18.49 -5.60 18.43
CA ARG A 453 -18.80 -6.38 17.23
C ARG A 453 -18.45 -5.56 16.02
N ILE A 454 -17.66 -6.14 15.12
CA ILE A 454 -17.25 -5.54 13.84
C ILE A 454 -17.64 -6.53 12.74
N GLN A 455 -18.48 -6.09 11.81
CA GLN A 455 -19.01 -6.93 10.73
C GLN A 455 -18.69 -6.30 9.39
N PHE A 456 -18.10 -7.08 8.49
CA PHE A 456 -17.91 -6.71 7.09
C PHE A 456 -18.89 -7.46 6.20
N SER A 457 -19.44 -6.80 5.16
CA SER A 457 -20.41 -7.42 4.26
C SER A 457 -20.41 -6.75 2.88
N ILE A 458 -21.04 -7.40 1.90
CA ILE A 458 -21.34 -6.83 0.59
C ILE A 458 -22.86 -6.74 0.42
N GLU A 459 -23.37 -5.56 0.10
CA GLU A 459 -24.78 -5.31 -0.19
C GLU A 459 -24.95 -5.01 -1.68
N ARG A 460 -25.85 -5.73 -2.37
CA ARG A 460 -26.10 -5.58 -3.80
C ARG A 460 -27.51 -5.06 -4.04
N ASN A 461 -27.62 -3.84 -4.57
CA ASN A 461 -28.87 -3.16 -4.87
C ASN A 461 -28.93 -2.86 -6.38
N GLY A 462 -29.41 -3.83 -7.17
CA GLY A 462 -29.33 -3.77 -8.64
C GLY A 462 -27.87 -3.73 -9.10
N ASP A 463 -27.52 -2.74 -9.93
CA ASP A 463 -26.14 -2.57 -10.45
C ASP A 463 -25.16 -1.95 -9.42
N LYS A 464 -25.68 -1.51 -8.26
CA LYS A 464 -24.88 -0.87 -7.21
C LYS A 464 -24.42 -1.93 -6.20
N VAL A 465 -23.12 -1.99 -5.96
CA VAL A 465 -22.49 -2.90 -5.00
C VAL A 465 -21.83 -2.07 -3.90
N TYR A 466 -22.20 -2.32 -2.66
CA TYR A 466 -21.68 -1.63 -1.49
C TYR A 466 -20.81 -2.56 -0.64
N LEU A 467 -19.60 -2.11 -0.30
CA LEU A 467 -18.79 -2.71 0.75
C LEU A 467 -19.15 -2.04 2.09
N CYS A 468 -19.61 -2.83 3.05
CA CYS A 468 -20.12 -2.34 4.32
C CYS A 468 -19.21 -2.77 5.48
N CYS A 469 -18.86 -1.84 6.36
CA CYS A 469 -18.23 -2.09 7.66
C CYS A 469 -19.16 -1.55 8.75
N LYS A 470 -19.58 -2.42 9.66
CA LYS A 470 -20.49 -2.10 10.77
C LYS A 470 -19.78 -2.36 12.10
N ASP A 471 -19.80 -1.39 12.99
CA ASP A 471 -19.39 -1.52 14.38
C ASP A 471 -20.51 -1.12 15.35
N ASN A 472 -20.48 -1.66 16.56
CA ASN A 472 -21.36 -1.26 17.66
C ASN A 472 -20.63 -0.39 18.71
N GLY A 473 -19.63 0.38 18.29
CA GLY A 473 -18.81 1.22 19.18
C GLY A 473 -19.53 2.50 19.64
N ILE A 474 -18.74 3.51 20.01
CA ILE A 474 -19.25 4.76 20.59
C ILE A 474 -20.12 5.62 19.65
N GLY A 475 -20.01 5.42 18.33
CA GLY A 475 -20.65 6.25 17.30
C GLY A 475 -20.16 7.70 17.24
N MET A 476 -20.75 8.49 16.34
CA MET A 476 -20.41 9.90 16.12
C MET A 476 -21.65 10.80 16.18
N SER A 477 -21.48 12.04 16.64
CA SER A 477 -22.48 13.10 16.51
C SER A 477 -22.22 13.94 15.27
N LYS A 478 -23.18 14.79 14.86
CA LYS A 478 -22.99 15.78 13.77
C LYS A 478 -21.75 16.65 14.00
N GLU A 479 -21.49 17.04 15.24
CA GLU A 479 -20.30 17.83 15.60
C GLU A 479 -19.00 17.06 15.38
N ILE A 480 -18.97 15.76 15.72
CA ILE A 480 -17.79 14.92 15.50
C ILE A 480 -17.50 14.78 14.00
N ILE A 481 -18.55 14.57 13.19
CA ILE A 481 -18.43 14.47 11.73
C ILE A 481 -17.84 15.76 11.16
N GLU A 482 -18.41 16.92 11.49
CA GLU A 482 -18.02 18.20 10.91
C GLU A 482 -16.64 18.70 11.38
N LYS A 483 -16.24 18.42 12.63
CA LYS A 483 -14.98 18.92 13.20
C LYS A 483 -13.81 17.94 13.05
N HIS A 484 -14.07 16.65 12.91
CA HIS A 484 -13.04 15.62 12.88
C HIS A 484 -13.08 14.77 11.61
N LEU A 485 -14.21 14.15 11.27
CA LEU A 485 -14.29 13.29 10.07
C LEU A 485 -13.98 14.07 8.77
N LEU A 486 -14.62 15.23 8.58
CA LEU A 486 -14.44 16.06 7.38
C LEU A 486 -13.15 16.90 7.40
N LYS A 487 -12.40 16.91 8.51
CA LYS A 487 -11.13 17.65 8.64
C LYS A 487 -9.97 16.67 8.57
N ILE A 488 -9.43 16.47 7.37
CA ILE A 488 -8.34 15.53 7.11
C ILE A 488 -7.14 15.87 7.99
N GLY A 489 -6.62 14.87 8.70
CA GLY A 489 -5.50 15.03 9.63
C GLY A 489 -5.91 15.34 11.07
N ASN A 490 -7.21 15.38 11.38
CA ASN A 490 -7.74 15.75 12.71
C ASN A 490 -8.51 14.58 13.37
N SER A 491 -7.82 13.75 14.16
CA SER A 491 -8.46 12.65 14.90
C SER A 491 -9.26 13.14 16.11
N TYR A 492 -10.50 12.66 16.27
CA TYR A 492 -11.35 12.94 17.44
C TYR A 492 -10.68 12.51 18.75
N TYR A 493 -10.01 11.37 18.76
CA TYR A 493 -9.36 10.83 19.96
C TYR A 493 -8.17 11.65 20.45
N LYS A 494 -7.68 12.61 19.65
CA LYS A 494 -6.61 13.55 20.03
C LYS A 494 -7.14 14.94 20.39
N SER A 495 -8.45 15.12 20.41
CA SER A 495 -9.10 16.40 20.70
C SER A 495 -9.16 16.67 22.20
N THR A 496 -9.09 17.95 22.58
CA THR A 496 -9.28 18.40 23.97
C THR A 496 -10.64 18.00 24.52
N SER A 497 -11.69 17.97 23.69
CA SER A 497 -13.03 17.52 24.08
C SER A 497 -13.06 16.04 24.42
N PHE A 498 -12.37 15.19 23.64
CA PHE A 498 -12.25 13.77 23.96
C PHE A 498 -11.45 13.54 25.24
N TYR A 499 -10.28 14.18 25.43
CA TYR A 499 -9.50 14.02 26.66
C TYR A 499 -10.28 14.43 27.91
N LYS A 500 -11.10 15.50 27.83
CA LYS A 500 -12.02 15.87 28.92
C LYS A 500 -13.06 14.79 29.21
N LYS A 501 -13.62 14.16 28.17
CA LYS A 501 -14.58 13.06 28.30
C LYS A 501 -13.91 11.82 28.91
N GLN A 502 -12.74 11.44 28.40
CA GLN A 502 -11.96 10.31 28.87
C GLN A 502 -11.52 10.43 30.33
N ALA A 503 -11.22 11.64 30.80
CA ALA A 503 -10.91 11.91 32.20
C ALA A 503 -12.07 11.56 33.16
N GLN A 504 -13.32 11.61 32.70
CA GLN A 504 -14.49 11.30 33.53
C GLN A 504 -14.58 9.82 33.92
N TRP A 505 -13.93 8.93 33.17
CA TRP A 505 -13.92 7.48 33.42
C TRP A 505 -12.52 6.91 33.72
N GLY A 506 -11.56 7.77 34.08
CA GLY A 506 -10.26 7.34 34.59
C GLY A 506 -9.19 7.04 33.54
N GLY A 507 -9.33 7.46 32.28
CA GLY A 507 -8.18 7.55 31.38
C GLY A 507 -7.79 6.33 30.54
N ALA A 508 -8.40 5.16 30.70
CA ALA A 508 -7.87 3.87 30.21
C ALA A 508 -8.08 3.54 28.70
N PHE A 509 -7.89 4.50 27.79
CA PHE A 509 -8.03 4.27 26.34
C PHE A 509 -6.96 4.99 25.51
N THR A 510 -6.23 4.23 24.69
CA THR A 510 -5.28 4.77 23.72
C THR A 510 -5.69 4.30 22.32
N PRO A 511 -5.95 5.22 21.37
CA PRO A 511 -6.36 4.84 20.01
C PRO A 511 -5.18 4.31 19.21
N THR A 512 -5.41 3.26 18.42
CA THR A 512 -4.44 2.77 17.43
C THR A 512 -4.37 3.73 16.23
N SER A 513 -5.47 4.41 15.89
CA SER A 513 -5.56 5.34 14.75
C SER A 513 -4.94 6.70 15.04
N GLN A 514 -3.78 6.99 14.42
CA GLN A 514 -2.98 8.17 14.77
C GLN A 514 -3.15 9.40 13.86
N PHE A 515 -3.48 9.21 12.58
CA PHE A 515 -3.34 10.27 11.56
C PHE A 515 -4.65 10.95 11.15
N GLY A 516 -5.80 10.26 11.23
CA GLY A 516 -7.09 10.84 10.84
C GLY A 516 -7.22 11.08 9.32
N ILE A 517 -6.64 10.18 8.52
CA ILE A 517 -6.73 10.19 7.05
C ILE A 517 -7.37 8.91 6.47
N GLY A 518 -7.57 7.88 7.31
CA GLY A 518 -7.94 6.52 6.87
C GLY A 518 -9.23 6.46 6.07
N ILE A 519 -10.21 7.33 6.34
CA ILE A 519 -11.48 7.35 5.58
C ILE A 519 -11.27 7.66 4.09
N LEU A 520 -10.22 8.40 3.72
CA LEU A 520 -9.93 8.73 2.32
C LEU A 520 -9.49 7.51 1.51
N SER A 521 -8.88 6.52 2.17
CA SER A 521 -8.48 5.27 1.52
C SER A 521 -9.68 4.51 0.95
N CYS A 522 -10.90 4.77 1.46
CA CYS A 522 -12.13 4.17 0.93
C CYS A 522 -12.42 4.57 -0.52
N PHE A 523 -11.98 5.77 -0.95
CA PHE A 523 -12.12 6.21 -2.34
C PHE A 523 -11.16 5.49 -3.31
N MET A 524 -10.25 4.64 -2.82
CA MET A 524 -9.47 3.74 -3.68
C MET A 524 -10.31 2.56 -4.19
N LEU A 525 -11.39 2.20 -3.49
CA LEU A 525 -12.29 1.11 -3.89
C LEU A 525 -13.65 1.59 -4.41
N GLY A 526 -14.08 2.81 -4.05
CA GLY A 526 -15.42 3.29 -4.36
C GLY A 526 -15.53 4.77 -4.64
N ASN A 527 -16.66 5.16 -5.21
CA ASN A 527 -16.92 6.53 -5.63
C ASN A 527 -17.66 7.34 -4.55
N LYS A 528 -18.44 6.68 -3.69
CA LYS A 528 -19.28 7.32 -2.68
C LYS A 528 -19.18 6.60 -1.33
N ILE A 529 -19.18 7.36 -0.25
CA ILE A 529 -19.24 6.84 1.12
C ILE A 529 -20.55 7.28 1.76
N GLU A 530 -21.31 6.34 2.31
CA GLU A 530 -22.49 6.61 3.14
C GLU A 530 -22.18 6.18 4.58
N ILE A 531 -22.57 7.02 5.54
CA ILE A 531 -22.28 6.80 6.96
C ILE A 531 -23.58 6.93 7.72
N ILE A 532 -23.91 5.89 8.49
CA ILE A 532 -25.02 5.89 9.44
C ILE A 532 -24.38 5.69 10.81
N THR A 533 -24.67 6.56 11.77
CA THR A 533 -24.02 6.51 13.07
C THR A 533 -24.94 7.03 14.17
N LYS A 534 -24.75 6.51 15.38
CA LYS A 534 -25.50 6.91 16.57
C LYS A 534 -24.63 6.79 17.80
N THR A 535 -24.60 7.85 18.60
CA THR A 535 -24.03 7.81 19.95
C THR A 535 -25.08 7.30 20.95
N LYS A 536 -24.65 6.68 22.05
CA LYS A 536 -25.55 6.06 23.05
C LYS A 536 -26.69 6.95 23.57
N LYS A 537 -26.48 8.27 23.65
CA LYS A 537 -27.48 9.26 24.11
C LYS A 537 -27.89 10.27 23.04
N GLY A 538 -27.47 10.08 21.79
CA GLY A 538 -27.72 11.02 20.69
C GLY A 538 -28.67 10.45 19.65
N ASP A 539 -29.09 11.32 18.75
CA ASP A 539 -29.92 10.95 17.61
C ASP A 539 -29.11 10.20 16.55
N PHE A 540 -29.83 9.47 15.69
CA PHE A 540 -29.26 8.92 14.47
C PHE A 540 -28.79 10.04 13.54
N VAL A 541 -27.63 9.82 12.93
CA VAL A 541 -27.06 10.70 11.91
C VAL A 541 -26.76 9.84 10.69
N SER A 542 -27.37 10.17 9.56
CA SER A 542 -27.06 9.60 8.25
C SER A 542 -26.50 10.69 7.35
N CYS A 543 -25.37 10.44 6.70
CA CYS A 543 -24.75 11.37 5.76
C CYS A 543 -24.06 10.63 4.61
N ALA A 544 -23.78 11.37 3.54
CA ALA A 544 -23.07 10.85 2.38
C ALA A 544 -22.01 11.83 1.88
N ILE A 545 -20.99 11.26 1.23
CA ILE A 545 -19.87 11.96 0.63
C ILE A 545 -19.66 11.38 -0.78
N ASP A 546 -19.89 12.18 -1.81
CA ASP A 546 -19.87 11.72 -3.21
C ASP A 546 -18.46 11.68 -3.83
N GLY A 547 -17.42 12.06 -3.08
CA GLY A 547 -16.03 12.05 -3.54
C GLY A 547 -15.08 12.84 -2.62
N PRO A 548 -13.75 12.70 -2.78
CA PRO A 548 -12.77 13.36 -1.90
C PRO A 548 -12.75 14.89 -2.02
N HIS A 549 -13.20 15.43 -3.16
CA HIS A 549 -13.34 16.87 -3.42
C HIS A 549 -14.79 17.32 -3.58
N GLU A 550 -15.75 16.43 -3.26
CA GLU A 550 -17.15 16.65 -3.57
C GLU A 550 -17.98 17.01 -2.32
N ASN A 551 -19.28 17.14 -2.54
CA ASN A 551 -20.21 17.70 -1.56
C ASN A 551 -20.56 16.71 -0.44
N PHE A 552 -20.75 17.25 0.76
CA PHE A 552 -21.29 16.55 1.91
C PHE A 552 -22.75 16.93 2.14
N TYR A 553 -23.61 15.96 2.47
CA TYR A 553 -25.00 16.20 2.87
C TYR A 553 -25.47 15.20 3.90
N TYR A 554 -26.43 15.62 4.73
CA TYR A 554 -27.16 14.72 5.61
C TYR A 554 -28.33 14.08 4.87
N LYS A 555 -28.66 12.85 5.21
CA LYS A 555 -29.84 12.11 4.72
C LYS A 555 -30.81 11.91 5.88
N THR A 556 -32.09 11.80 5.56
CA THR A 556 -33.08 11.28 6.52
C THR A 556 -32.78 9.82 6.79
N THR A 557 -32.73 9.44 8.07
CA THR A 557 -32.48 8.04 8.44
C THR A 557 -33.77 7.24 8.31
N THR A 558 -33.76 6.25 7.43
CA THR A 558 -34.88 5.31 7.25
C THR A 558 -35.00 4.37 8.45
N ASP A 559 -36.18 3.78 8.69
CA ASP A 559 -36.36 2.86 9.81
C ASP A 559 -35.50 1.59 9.67
N ILE A 560 -35.29 1.11 8.44
CA ILE A 560 -34.36 0.01 8.13
C ILE A 560 -32.92 0.37 8.52
N GLU A 561 -32.46 1.58 8.21
CA GLU A 561 -31.11 2.05 8.63
C GLU A 561 -31.01 2.19 10.16
N LYS A 562 -32.10 2.54 10.85
CA LYS A 562 -32.12 2.60 12.32
C LYS A 562 -32.00 1.21 12.94
N GLU A 563 -32.61 0.19 12.34
CA GLU A 563 -32.50 -1.20 12.80
C GLU A 563 -31.07 -1.76 12.69
N LEU A 564 -30.25 -1.21 11.78
CA LEU A 564 -28.85 -1.61 11.65
C LEU A 564 -28.02 -1.29 12.91
N ILE A 565 -28.37 -0.26 13.69
CA ILE A 565 -27.63 0.16 14.88
C ILE A 565 -28.57 0.09 16.09
N SER A 566 -28.26 -0.81 17.02
CA SER A 566 -29.06 -1.02 18.23
C SER A 566 -28.97 0.17 19.20
N GLU A 567 -27.94 0.19 20.04
CA GLU A 567 -27.76 1.21 21.09
C GLU A 567 -26.85 2.35 20.60
N SER A 568 -25.66 2.00 20.08
CA SER A 568 -24.69 2.91 19.48
C SER A 568 -23.83 2.16 18.46
N GLY A 569 -23.17 2.92 17.57
CA GLY A 569 -22.28 2.34 16.56
C GLY A 569 -22.20 3.17 15.29
N THR A 570 -21.51 2.63 14.30
CA THR A 570 -21.36 3.21 12.97
C THR A 570 -21.46 2.13 11.90
N VAL A 571 -22.15 2.44 10.80
CA VAL A 571 -22.14 1.67 9.56
C VAL A 571 -21.56 2.58 8.48
N ILE A 572 -20.47 2.14 7.88
CA ILE A 572 -19.86 2.79 6.72
C ILE A 572 -20.15 1.91 5.50
N LYS A 573 -20.82 2.46 4.49
CA LYS A 573 -21.07 1.82 3.20
C LYS A 573 -20.27 2.53 2.11
N ILE A 574 -19.50 1.77 1.33
CA ILE A 574 -18.70 2.29 0.22
C ILE A 574 -19.32 1.77 -1.08
N LEU A 575 -19.81 2.67 -1.93
CA LEU A 575 -20.26 2.31 -3.27
C LEU A 575 -19.05 1.98 -4.14
N LEU A 576 -18.85 0.70 -4.45
CA LEU A 576 -17.69 0.22 -5.20
C LEU A 576 -17.69 0.73 -6.65
N SER A 577 -16.51 1.08 -7.15
CA SER A 577 -16.30 1.38 -8.56
C SER A 577 -16.42 0.12 -9.42
N ASP A 578 -16.72 0.26 -10.71
CA ASP A 578 -16.97 -0.89 -11.60
C ASP A 578 -15.84 -1.93 -11.60
N GLU A 579 -14.59 -1.49 -11.49
CA GLU A 579 -13.39 -2.35 -11.45
C GLU A 579 -13.29 -3.20 -10.16
N ASN A 580 -13.94 -2.78 -9.07
CA ASN A 580 -13.85 -3.43 -7.76
C ASN A 580 -15.15 -4.17 -7.37
N LYS A 581 -16.14 -4.23 -8.26
CA LYS A 581 -17.39 -4.99 -8.04
C LYS A 581 -17.19 -6.52 -7.94
N ASN A 582 -15.98 -7.00 -8.22
CA ASN A 582 -15.61 -8.41 -8.16
C ASN A 582 -15.29 -8.94 -6.75
N ILE A 583 -15.32 -8.09 -5.71
CA ILE A 583 -15.17 -8.54 -4.32
C ILE A 583 -16.35 -9.46 -3.96
N SER A 584 -16.02 -10.67 -3.50
CA SER A 584 -17.01 -11.72 -3.20
C SER A 584 -17.16 -11.93 -1.69
N ASN A 585 -18.39 -12.18 -1.26
CA ASN A 585 -18.74 -12.70 0.08
C ASN A 585 -19.59 -13.98 -0.05
N ARG A 586 -19.36 -14.77 -1.11
CA ARG A 586 -20.05 -16.03 -1.34
C ARG A 586 -19.83 -17.02 -0.19
N GLU A 587 -20.64 -18.06 -0.16
CA GLU A 587 -20.43 -19.18 0.75
C GLU A 587 -19.03 -19.81 0.56
N LEU A 588 -18.38 -20.11 1.68
CA LEU A 588 -17.07 -20.75 1.72
C LEU A 588 -17.20 -22.16 2.28
N ASP A 589 -16.84 -23.14 1.47
CA ASP A 589 -16.64 -24.51 1.90
C ASP A 589 -15.17 -24.77 2.24
N LYS A 590 -14.94 -25.64 3.22
CA LYS A 590 -13.60 -26.14 3.60
C LYS A 590 -12.58 -25.01 3.87
N LEU A 591 -12.99 -24.01 4.68
CA LEU A 591 -12.22 -22.80 4.98
C LEU A 591 -10.75 -23.04 5.36
N PHE A 592 -10.44 -24.11 6.11
CA PHE A 592 -9.05 -24.42 6.48
C PHE A 592 -8.15 -24.61 5.24
N LEU A 593 -8.63 -25.34 4.23
CA LEU A 593 -7.87 -25.62 3.00
C LEU A 593 -7.61 -24.35 2.21
N LEU A 594 -8.60 -23.45 2.13
CA LEU A 594 -8.46 -22.14 1.49
C LEU A 594 -7.41 -21.26 2.19
N LEU A 595 -7.39 -21.29 3.51
CA LEU A 595 -6.46 -20.52 4.32
C LEU A 595 -5.02 -21.08 4.29
N GLU A 596 -4.86 -22.39 4.12
CA GLU A 596 -3.54 -23.02 3.95
C GLU A 596 -2.85 -22.54 2.65
N GLY A 597 -3.65 -22.22 1.63
CA GLY A 597 -3.19 -21.55 0.41
C GLY A 597 -3.41 -22.37 -0.85
N LYS A 598 -3.35 -21.69 -2.01
CA LYS A 598 -3.52 -22.32 -3.32
C LYS A 598 -2.21 -23.00 -3.74
N PRO A 599 -2.22 -24.27 -4.18
CA PRO A 599 -1.03 -24.92 -4.70
C PRO A 599 -0.64 -24.34 -6.07
N ASN A 600 0.64 -24.49 -6.44
CA ASN A 600 1.14 -24.03 -7.74
C ASN A 600 0.55 -24.81 -8.92
N TYR A 601 0.12 -26.05 -8.68
CA TYR A 601 -0.56 -26.91 -9.63
C TYR A 601 -1.50 -27.87 -8.89
N PHE A 602 -2.53 -28.37 -9.59
CA PHE A 602 -3.45 -29.38 -9.09
C PHE A 602 -3.14 -30.72 -9.79
N PRO A 603 -2.73 -31.77 -9.06
CA PRO A 603 -2.70 -33.13 -9.59
C PRO A 603 -4.10 -33.60 -10.02
N GLU A 604 -4.18 -34.55 -10.97
CA GLU A 604 -5.44 -35.09 -11.50
C GLU A 604 -6.43 -35.52 -10.39
N GLN A 605 -5.92 -36.19 -9.35
CA GLN A 605 -6.70 -36.63 -8.19
C GLN A 605 -7.27 -35.49 -7.32
N PHE A 606 -6.81 -34.25 -7.49
CA PHE A 606 -7.23 -33.07 -6.72
C PHE A 606 -7.79 -31.93 -7.60
N GLU A 607 -8.06 -32.17 -8.89
CA GLU A 607 -8.61 -31.16 -9.79
C GLU A 607 -9.92 -30.55 -9.27
N GLU A 608 -10.74 -31.34 -8.56
CA GLU A 608 -12.00 -30.84 -7.99
C GLU A 608 -11.80 -29.70 -6.98
N TYR A 609 -10.66 -29.67 -6.28
CA TYR A 609 -10.33 -28.62 -5.30
C TYR A 609 -10.00 -27.28 -5.97
N GLU A 610 -9.68 -27.24 -7.26
CA GLU A 610 -9.42 -25.99 -7.98
C GLU A 610 -10.62 -25.04 -7.89
N LYS A 611 -11.84 -25.60 -7.95
CA LYS A 611 -13.10 -24.84 -7.86
C LYS A 611 -13.25 -24.10 -6.53
N LEU A 612 -12.66 -24.59 -5.45
CA LEU A 612 -12.73 -23.94 -4.13
C LEU A 612 -12.04 -22.58 -4.16
N TYR A 613 -10.90 -22.47 -4.86
CA TYR A 613 -10.08 -21.27 -4.93
C TYR A 613 -10.60 -20.23 -5.92
N LYS A 614 -11.71 -20.50 -6.61
CA LYS A 614 -12.34 -19.53 -7.50
C LYS A 614 -12.67 -18.25 -6.73
N ASP A 615 -12.16 -17.11 -7.19
CA ASP A 615 -12.33 -15.78 -6.60
C ASP A 615 -11.78 -15.63 -5.16
N TRP A 616 -11.00 -16.60 -4.64
CA TRP A 616 -10.48 -16.58 -3.27
C TRP A 616 -9.59 -15.36 -2.98
N ASP A 617 -8.79 -14.95 -3.95
CA ASP A 617 -7.90 -13.79 -3.83
C ASP A 617 -8.66 -12.47 -3.61
N ASN A 618 -9.90 -12.38 -4.11
CA ASN A 618 -10.78 -11.22 -3.94
C ASN A 618 -11.91 -11.48 -2.92
N HIS A 619 -11.86 -12.59 -2.18
CA HIS A 619 -12.88 -12.92 -1.19
C HIS A 619 -12.72 -12.05 0.07
N LEU A 620 -13.81 -11.45 0.54
CA LEU A 620 -13.80 -10.50 1.65
C LEU A 620 -13.20 -11.09 2.94
N TYR A 621 -13.48 -12.36 3.25
CA TYR A 621 -12.84 -13.07 4.36
C TYR A 621 -11.31 -13.11 4.22
N ARG A 622 -10.78 -13.43 3.03
CA ARG A 622 -9.34 -13.50 2.81
C ARG A 622 -8.69 -12.14 2.98
N LEU A 623 -9.31 -11.11 2.40
CA LEU A 623 -8.83 -9.72 2.43
C LEU A 623 -8.77 -9.21 3.88
N VAL A 624 -9.83 -9.40 4.67
CA VAL A 624 -9.88 -8.98 6.08
C VAL A 624 -8.96 -9.82 6.96
N ASN A 625 -8.95 -11.15 6.79
CA ASN A 625 -8.08 -12.06 7.56
C ASN A 625 -6.58 -11.89 7.23
N SER A 626 -6.22 -11.23 6.12
CA SER A 626 -4.83 -11.04 5.71
C SER A 626 -4.03 -10.16 6.68
N PHE A 627 -4.68 -9.19 7.32
CA PHE A 627 -4.03 -8.24 8.22
C PHE A 627 -4.42 -8.40 9.69
N ILE A 628 -5.47 -9.15 10.00
CA ILE A 628 -5.87 -9.46 11.39
C ILE A 628 -5.16 -10.73 11.84
N THR A 629 -4.32 -10.66 12.87
CA THR A 629 -3.67 -11.82 13.49
C THR A 629 -4.36 -12.23 14.78
N LEU A 630 -4.64 -11.25 15.63
CA LEU A 630 -5.34 -11.43 16.91
C LEU A 630 -6.47 -10.40 17.03
N ILE A 631 -7.57 -10.82 17.64
CA ILE A 631 -8.71 -9.99 17.96
C ILE A 631 -8.66 -9.73 19.46
N PRO A 632 -8.68 -8.45 19.91
CA PRO A 632 -8.67 -8.12 21.33
C PRO A 632 -9.85 -8.71 22.10
N ASP A 633 -9.61 -8.99 23.39
CA ASP A 633 -10.59 -9.62 24.27
C ASP A 633 -11.93 -8.83 24.30
N ASN A 634 -13.06 -9.54 24.25
CA ASN A 634 -14.43 -8.99 24.20
C ASN A 634 -14.81 -8.25 22.91
N ILE A 635 -14.07 -8.49 21.82
CA ILE A 635 -14.42 -8.00 20.48
C ILE A 635 -14.61 -9.21 19.56
N TYR A 636 -15.65 -9.17 18.71
CA TYR A 636 -15.94 -10.18 17.70
C TYR A 636 -15.84 -9.53 16.33
N VAL A 637 -15.17 -10.22 15.39
CA VAL A 637 -15.01 -9.76 14.01
C VAL A 637 -15.53 -10.84 13.09
N SER A 638 -16.40 -10.47 12.16
CA SER A 638 -17.00 -11.44 11.23
C SER A 638 -17.30 -10.85 9.85
N ILE A 639 -17.53 -11.76 8.91
CA ILE A 639 -17.99 -11.47 7.56
C ILE A 639 -19.42 -11.98 7.42
N ILE A 640 -20.36 -11.14 6.97
CA ILE A 640 -21.70 -11.60 6.59
C ILE A 640 -21.66 -12.09 5.14
N LEU A 641 -21.97 -13.36 4.96
CA LEU A 641 -22.00 -14.01 3.65
C LEU A 641 -23.31 -13.70 2.91
N GLU A 642 -23.37 -14.02 1.62
CA GLU A 642 -24.56 -13.77 0.77
C GLU A 642 -25.85 -14.43 1.28
N ASN A 643 -25.72 -15.55 2.00
CA ASN A 643 -26.83 -16.26 2.65
C ASN A 643 -27.16 -15.73 4.06
N GLU A 644 -26.65 -14.55 4.41
CA GLU A 644 -26.80 -13.88 5.71
C GLU A 644 -26.14 -14.61 6.89
N SER A 645 -25.37 -15.68 6.65
CA SER A 645 -24.62 -16.34 7.71
C SER A 645 -23.42 -15.49 8.16
N ASP A 646 -23.12 -15.54 9.45
CA ASP A 646 -22.01 -14.82 10.09
C ASP A 646 -20.79 -15.76 10.17
N LEU A 647 -19.75 -15.42 9.40
CA LEU A 647 -18.49 -16.16 9.36
C LEU A 647 -17.41 -15.41 10.17
N GLN A 648 -17.10 -15.95 11.34
CA GLN A 648 -16.16 -15.34 12.29
C GLN A 648 -14.69 -15.39 11.80
N ILE A 649 -13.97 -14.27 11.95
CA ILE A 649 -12.51 -14.22 11.80
C ILE A 649 -11.86 -14.87 13.02
N LEU A 650 -10.93 -15.81 12.78
CA LEU A 650 -10.27 -16.58 13.83
C LEU A 650 -8.93 -15.98 14.24
N ASN A 651 -8.58 -16.14 15.53
CA ASN A 651 -7.25 -15.80 16.05
C ASN A 651 -6.22 -16.77 15.51
N LYS A 652 -5.04 -16.26 15.13
CA LYS A 652 -3.90 -17.06 14.71
C LYS A 652 -3.04 -17.47 15.92
N PRO A 653 -2.31 -18.61 15.88
CA PRO A 653 -2.33 -19.61 14.81
C PRO A 653 -3.66 -20.35 14.74
N ILE A 654 -4.17 -20.58 13.53
CA ILE A 654 -5.39 -21.38 13.32
C ILE A 654 -4.98 -22.84 13.09
N LEU A 655 -5.57 -23.75 13.85
CA LEU A 655 -5.40 -25.20 13.77
C LEU A 655 -6.58 -25.86 13.03
N PRO A 656 -6.40 -27.04 12.42
CA PRO A 656 -7.50 -27.78 11.78
C PRO A 656 -8.68 -28.03 12.73
N THR A 657 -8.41 -28.20 14.02
CA THR A 657 -9.40 -28.44 15.08
C THR A 657 -10.22 -27.21 15.44
N ASP A 658 -9.78 -26.01 15.07
CA ASP A 658 -10.46 -24.76 15.43
C ASP A 658 -11.66 -24.47 14.52
N ILE A 659 -11.69 -25.11 13.35
CA ILE A 659 -12.78 -24.98 12.38
C ILE A 659 -13.77 -26.12 12.60
N LYS A 660 -15.06 -25.78 12.74
CA LYS A 660 -16.17 -26.73 12.90
C LYS A 660 -16.49 -27.44 11.57
N PHE A 661 -15.52 -28.14 11.00
CA PHE A 661 -15.66 -28.91 9.77
C PHE A 661 -15.01 -30.29 9.94
N LEU A 662 -15.73 -31.34 9.53
CA LEU A 662 -15.21 -32.70 9.52
C LEU A 662 -14.50 -32.96 8.19
N PHE A 663 -13.18 -33.05 8.22
CA PHE A 663 -12.39 -33.42 7.04
C PHE A 663 -12.74 -34.84 6.59
N THR A 664 -13.11 -34.98 5.30
CA THR A 664 -13.19 -36.29 4.65
C THR A 664 -11.80 -36.88 4.47
N LYS A 665 -11.71 -38.15 4.06
CA LYS A 665 -10.42 -38.78 3.76
C LYS A 665 -9.67 -38.05 2.64
N GLU A 666 -10.38 -37.70 1.56
CA GLU A 666 -9.84 -36.94 0.42
C GLU A 666 -9.37 -35.54 0.84
N ASP A 667 -10.09 -34.87 1.75
CA ASP A 667 -9.66 -33.55 2.26
C ASP A 667 -8.36 -33.63 3.05
N LEU A 668 -8.16 -34.71 3.81
CA LEU A 668 -6.93 -34.93 4.56
C LEU A 668 -5.76 -35.24 3.62
N GLU A 669 -5.98 -36.05 2.58
CA GLU A 669 -4.98 -36.32 1.54
C GLU A 669 -4.59 -35.04 0.79
N PHE A 670 -5.55 -34.16 0.50
CA PHE A 670 -5.26 -32.86 -0.11
C PHE A 670 -4.54 -31.91 0.86
N LEU A 671 -4.92 -31.89 2.14
CA LEU A 671 -4.24 -31.10 3.16
C LEU A 671 -2.78 -31.55 3.34
N ASP A 672 -2.52 -32.86 3.32
CA ASP A 672 -1.15 -33.40 3.34
C ASP A 672 -0.35 -32.96 2.11
N PHE A 673 -1.00 -32.96 0.94
CA PHE A 673 -0.39 -32.42 -0.28
C PHE A 673 -0.02 -30.94 -0.13
N LEU A 674 -0.94 -30.08 0.32
CA LEU A 674 -0.67 -28.65 0.56
C LEU A 674 0.50 -28.44 1.54
N ASN A 675 0.45 -29.14 2.67
CA ASN A 675 1.44 -29.08 3.73
C ASN A 675 2.83 -29.58 3.27
N SER A 676 2.89 -30.49 2.28
CA SER A 676 4.14 -30.97 1.68
C SER A 676 4.80 -29.94 0.74
N GLN A 677 4.01 -29.12 0.04
CA GLN A 677 4.52 -28.14 -0.94
C GLN A 677 5.24 -26.96 -0.26
N GLY A 678 4.86 -26.62 0.98
CA GLY A 678 5.40 -25.48 1.72
C GLY A 678 6.72 -25.74 2.47
N ARG A 679 7.29 -26.95 2.37
CA ARG A 679 8.43 -27.37 3.22
C ARG A 679 9.72 -27.57 2.43
N PHE A 680 10.82 -27.04 2.95
CA PHE A 680 12.17 -27.29 2.44
C PHE A 680 12.62 -28.76 2.63
N VAL A 681 12.00 -29.49 3.57
CA VAL A 681 12.29 -30.89 3.88
C VAL A 681 11.01 -31.70 3.74
N LYS A 682 11.05 -32.76 2.93
CA LYS A 682 9.95 -33.72 2.81
C LYS A 682 9.83 -34.48 4.13
N LEU A 683 8.70 -34.34 4.80
CA LEU A 683 8.38 -35.17 5.96
C LEU A 683 8.08 -36.60 5.50
N ASN A 684 8.55 -37.58 6.26
CA ASN A 684 8.26 -39.00 5.99
C ASN A 684 6.89 -39.44 6.56
N VAL A 685 6.15 -38.51 7.16
CA VAL A 685 4.89 -38.76 7.86
C VAL A 685 3.90 -37.68 7.49
N ASN A 686 2.69 -38.09 7.09
CA ASN A 686 1.59 -37.19 6.77
C ASN A 686 0.80 -36.83 8.04
N TYR A 687 0.15 -35.67 8.04
CA TYR A 687 -0.69 -35.26 9.17
C TYR A 687 -1.89 -36.19 9.34
N SER A 688 -2.49 -36.65 8.24
CA SER A 688 -3.61 -37.59 8.27
C SER A 688 -3.33 -38.88 9.05
N ASP A 689 -2.08 -39.36 9.01
CA ASP A 689 -1.65 -40.59 9.69
C ASP A 689 -1.47 -40.41 11.20
N VAL A 690 -1.14 -39.19 11.67
CA VAL A 690 -0.77 -38.92 13.07
C VAL A 690 -1.69 -37.96 13.80
N LYS A 691 -2.71 -37.39 13.15
CA LYS A 691 -3.60 -36.38 13.76
C LYS A 691 -4.21 -36.84 15.10
N ASP A 692 -4.61 -38.11 15.20
CA ASP A 692 -5.28 -38.65 16.38
C ASP A 692 -4.30 -39.02 17.49
N SER A 693 -3.02 -39.14 17.15
CA SER A 693 -1.93 -39.49 18.03
C SER A 693 -1.17 -38.25 18.57
N LEU A 694 -1.64 -37.05 18.26
CA LEU A 694 -1.07 -35.78 18.73
C LEU A 694 -2.09 -34.98 19.57
N GLU A 695 -1.60 -34.12 20.46
CA GLU A 695 -2.39 -33.11 21.18
C GLU A 695 -1.66 -31.77 21.10
N THR A 696 -2.39 -30.69 20.77
CA THR A 696 -1.82 -29.34 20.68
C THR A 696 -2.40 -28.46 21.77
N TYR A 697 -1.52 -27.82 22.53
CA TYR A 697 -1.81 -26.85 23.58
C TYR A 697 -1.53 -25.44 23.08
N GLU A 698 -2.43 -24.50 23.34
CA GLU A 698 -2.17 -23.08 23.12
C GLU A 698 -1.45 -22.48 24.33
N ILE A 699 -0.45 -21.64 24.08
CA ILE A 699 0.27 -20.89 25.11
C ILE A 699 0.09 -19.41 24.80
N ASP A 700 -0.52 -18.67 25.73
CA ASP A 700 -0.77 -17.22 25.64
C ASP A 700 -0.22 -16.54 26.90
N ILE A 701 0.83 -15.74 26.73
CA ILE A 701 1.56 -15.06 27.81
C ILE A 701 1.37 -13.56 27.63
N LYS A 702 0.75 -12.90 28.61
CA LYS A 702 0.45 -11.47 28.59
C LYS A 702 1.29 -10.73 29.63
N SER A 703 1.97 -9.67 29.19
CA SER A 703 2.56 -8.61 30.02
C SER A 703 1.77 -7.31 29.86
N GLU A 704 2.20 -6.22 30.50
CA GLU A 704 1.54 -4.90 30.35
C GLU A 704 1.61 -4.35 28.91
N SER A 705 2.69 -4.66 28.17
CA SER A 705 2.97 -4.06 26.85
C SER A 705 3.09 -5.06 25.69
N ILE A 706 3.22 -6.35 25.99
CA ILE A 706 3.40 -7.42 24.98
C ILE A 706 2.56 -8.64 25.37
N GLN A 707 1.86 -9.19 24.39
CA GLN A 707 1.27 -10.52 24.39
C GLN A 707 2.05 -11.44 23.45
N PHE A 708 2.46 -12.60 23.93
CA PHE A 708 3.09 -13.63 23.12
C PHE A 708 2.22 -14.88 23.04
N ARG A 709 1.88 -15.31 21.82
CA ARG A 709 1.06 -16.50 21.57
C ARG A 709 1.81 -17.53 20.73
N THR A 710 1.80 -18.78 21.15
CA THR A 710 2.37 -19.91 20.38
C THR A 710 1.59 -21.19 20.67
N THR A 711 1.97 -22.30 20.05
CA THR A 711 1.38 -23.63 20.26
C THR A 711 2.43 -24.65 20.62
N LEU A 712 2.08 -25.60 21.49
CA LEU A 712 2.91 -26.76 21.88
C LEU A 712 2.18 -28.05 21.49
N THR A 713 2.73 -28.78 20.51
CA THR A 713 2.19 -30.07 20.07
C THR A 713 2.98 -31.21 20.71
N LEU A 714 2.31 -32.12 21.42
CA LEU A 714 2.90 -33.25 22.15
C LEU A 714 2.24 -34.59 21.72
N PRO A 715 2.96 -35.72 21.83
CA PRO A 715 2.50 -37.04 21.37
C PRO A 715 1.69 -37.78 22.42
N LYS A 716 0.61 -38.43 21.98
CA LYS A 716 -0.05 -39.47 22.77
C LYS A 716 0.78 -40.77 22.76
N PRO A 717 0.50 -41.75 23.65
CA PRO A 717 1.24 -43.00 23.72
C PRO A 717 1.28 -43.73 22.36
N GLY A 718 2.45 -44.25 21.97
CA GLY A 718 2.66 -44.95 20.70
C GLY A 718 2.84 -44.07 19.45
N ALA A 719 2.81 -42.74 19.58
CA ALA A 719 2.86 -41.78 18.46
C ALA A 719 4.27 -41.27 18.10
N ILE A 720 5.30 -41.67 18.86
CA ILE A 720 6.61 -41.04 18.79
C ILE A 720 7.49 -41.76 17.76
N ASP A 721 7.88 -41.06 16.70
CA ASP A 721 8.89 -41.53 15.77
C ASP A 721 10.30 -41.11 16.22
N PRO A 722 11.35 -41.92 15.98
CA PRO A 722 12.72 -41.59 16.38
C PRO A 722 13.26 -40.29 15.79
N GLU A 723 12.65 -39.82 14.69
CA GLU A 723 13.07 -38.67 13.91
C GLU A 723 12.24 -37.41 14.18
N LEU A 724 11.21 -37.50 15.03
CA LEU A 724 10.34 -36.41 15.45
C LEU A 724 9.54 -35.76 14.29
N HIS A 725 9.39 -36.41 13.13
CA HIS A 725 8.68 -35.86 11.96
C HIS A 725 7.21 -35.59 12.25
N ALA A 726 6.58 -36.44 13.07
CA ALA A 726 5.16 -36.34 13.39
C ALA A 726 4.82 -34.98 14.02
N PHE A 727 5.70 -34.43 14.87
CA PHE A 727 5.47 -33.15 15.55
C PHE A 727 5.48 -31.94 14.63
N TYR A 728 6.25 -32.04 13.55
CA TYR A 728 6.31 -30.99 12.55
C TYR A 728 5.16 -31.11 11.55
N SER A 729 4.44 -32.23 11.48
CA SER A 729 3.39 -32.46 10.48
C SER A 729 2.12 -31.62 10.68
N VAL A 730 1.82 -31.14 11.89
CA VAL A 730 0.57 -30.40 12.15
C VAL A 730 0.53 -29.09 11.37
N PRO A 731 -0.43 -28.89 10.44
CA PRO A 731 -0.56 -27.65 9.68
C PRO A 731 -1.06 -26.52 10.58
N LYS A 732 -0.50 -25.31 10.40
CA LYS A 732 -0.74 -24.14 11.25
C LYS A 732 -0.76 -22.88 10.42
N ILE A 733 -1.86 -22.13 10.49
CA ILE A 733 -2.03 -20.93 9.68
C ILE A 733 -1.61 -19.70 10.49
N GLY A 734 -0.53 -19.05 10.05
CA GLY A 734 0.00 -17.83 10.67
C GLY A 734 0.62 -18.06 12.04
N SER A 735 1.53 -19.03 12.14
CA SER A 735 2.23 -19.40 13.39
C SER A 735 3.23 -18.38 13.91
N SER A 736 3.62 -17.40 13.10
CA SER A 736 4.57 -16.34 13.47
C SER A 736 4.14 -15.01 12.86
N ALA A 737 4.13 -13.96 13.66
CA ALA A 737 3.89 -12.60 13.20
C ALA A 737 4.36 -11.60 14.25
N VAL A 738 4.70 -10.39 13.82
CA VAL A 738 4.75 -9.23 14.73
C VAL A 738 3.46 -8.44 14.53
N CYS A 739 2.83 -8.04 15.63
CA CYS A 739 1.54 -7.35 15.61
C CYS A 739 1.51 -6.15 16.53
N VAL A 740 0.63 -5.18 16.22
CA VAL A 740 0.26 -4.09 17.13
C VAL A 740 -1.26 -4.09 17.27
N ASP A 741 -1.76 -4.22 18.49
CA ASP A 741 -3.19 -4.40 18.79
C ASP A 741 -3.84 -5.51 17.93
N GLY A 742 -3.08 -6.57 17.65
CA GLY A 742 -3.51 -7.74 16.89
C GLY A 742 -3.46 -7.60 15.37
N LEU A 743 -2.99 -6.46 14.84
CA LEU A 743 -2.77 -6.25 13.41
C LEU A 743 -1.36 -6.61 12.99
N SER A 744 -1.24 -7.43 11.94
CA SER A 744 0.04 -7.85 11.38
C SER A 744 0.79 -6.67 10.76
N ILE A 745 2.10 -6.60 11.00
CA ILE A 745 3.01 -5.69 10.31
C ILE A 745 3.91 -6.49 9.36
N ASN A 746 4.01 -6.06 8.11
CA ASN A 746 4.94 -6.56 7.11
C ASN A 746 6.28 -5.83 7.23
N ASP A 747 7.11 -6.28 8.16
CA ASP A 747 8.40 -5.66 8.37
C ASP A 747 9.52 -6.69 8.26
N HIS A 748 9.96 -6.93 7.02
CA HIS A 748 11.19 -7.69 6.73
C HIS A 748 12.45 -6.93 7.18
N HIS A 749 12.32 -5.68 7.64
CA HIS A 749 13.41 -4.78 8.01
C HIS A 749 13.55 -4.54 9.52
N ILE A 750 12.71 -5.13 10.37
CA ILE A 750 13.10 -5.32 11.76
C ILE A 750 14.23 -6.35 11.74
N SER A 751 15.45 -5.87 11.50
CA SER A 751 16.61 -6.38 12.18
C SER A 751 16.30 -6.15 13.65
N ILE A 752 15.54 -7.08 14.23
CA ILE A 752 15.40 -7.18 15.65
C ILE A 752 16.83 -7.50 16.08
N SER A 753 17.63 -6.45 16.30
CA SER A 753 19.04 -6.51 16.71
C SER A 753 19.19 -7.02 18.15
N ASN A 754 18.12 -7.63 18.63
CA ASN A 754 17.70 -7.91 19.98
C ASN A 754 17.28 -9.39 19.98
N PHE A 755 18.15 -10.21 20.54
CA PHE A 755 18.15 -11.66 20.44
C PHE A 755 16.83 -12.32 20.90
N TYR A 756 16.26 -11.88 22.02
CA TYR A 756 15.06 -12.51 22.58
C TYR A 756 13.82 -12.19 21.76
N SER A 757 13.67 -10.93 21.38
CA SER A 757 12.58 -10.47 20.54
C SER A 757 12.54 -11.19 19.18
N ASP A 758 13.71 -11.40 18.55
CA ASP A 758 13.82 -12.15 17.28
C ASP A 758 13.46 -13.62 17.46
N SER A 759 13.95 -14.22 18.54
CA SER A 759 13.69 -15.63 18.83
C SER A 759 12.22 -15.92 19.13
N LEU A 760 11.56 -15.03 19.88
CA LEU A 760 10.11 -15.10 20.10
C LEU A 760 9.35 -14.94 18.78
N HIS A 761 9.68 -13.94 17.98
CA HIS A 761 9.05 -13.74 16.66
C HIS A 761 9.16 -14.98 15.75
N ARG A 762 10.31 -15.65 15.71
CA ARG A 762 10.48 -16.89 14.93
C ARG A 762 9.70 -18.09 15.49
N SER A 763 9.31 -18.05 16.77
CA SER A 763 8.67 -19.17 17.48
C SER A 763 7.19 -18.94 17.82
N GLY A 764 6.63 -17.77 17.50
CA GLY A 764 5.24 -17.43 17.79
C GLY A 764 4.83 -16.03 17.32
N ILE A 765 3.67 -15.59 17.78
CA ILE A 765 3.11 -14.27 17.49
C ILE A 765 3.49 -13.31 18.61
N LEU A 766 4.20 -12.24 18.27
CA LEU A 766 4.57 -11.16 19.18
C LEU A 766 3.65 -9.96 18.95
N ASN A 767 2.72 -9.73 19.87
CA ASN A 767 1.71 -8.68 19.76
C ASN A 767 1.94 -7.56 20.79
N PHE A 768 2.26 -6.36 20.31
CA PHE A 768 2.36 -5.17 21.15
C PHE A 768 0.96 -4.66 21.51
N ILE A 769 0.73 -4.49 22.81
CA ILE A 769 -0.54 -4.06 23.40
C ILE A 769 -0.31 -2.96 24.42
N GLY A 770 -1.37 -2.32 24.90
CA GLY A 770 -1.30 -1.35 26.01
C GLY A 770 -1.02 0.09 25.59
N GLU A 771 -0.56 0.93 26.53
CA GLU A 771 -0.35 2.37 26.29
C GLU A 771 0.97 2.68 25.59
N ASN A 772 1.99 1.85 25.83
CA ASN A 772 3.31 1.98 25.23
C ASN A 772 3.40 1.04 24.03
N THR A 773 2.64 1.31 22.95
CA THR A 773 2.78 0.59 21.67
C THR A 773 3.71 1.33 20.72
N PRO A 774 4.51 0.63 19.89
CA PRO A 774 5.41 1.26 18.95
C PRO A 774 4.65 2.05 17.86
N GLN A 775 5.28 3.09 17.32
CA GLN A 775 4.68 3.89 16.26
C GLN A 775 4.75 3.15 14.91
N LEU A 776 3.62 3.18 14.20
CA LEU A 776 3.47 2.58 12.88
C LEU A 776 3.63 3.61 11.77
N THR A 777 4.10 3.15 10.60
CA THR A 777 4.03 3.90 9.34
C THR A 777 2.59 4.28 8.98
N VAL A 778 2.43 5.21 8.04
CA VAL A 778 1.12 5.68 7.56
C VAL A 778 0.27 4.54 7.01
N ASP A 779 0.89 3.67 6.21
CA ASP A 779 0.29 2.47 5.65
C ASP A 779 0.21 1.30 6.64
N ARG A 780 0.59 1.46 7.91
CA ARG A 780 0.45 0.45 8.97
C ARG A 780 1.12 -0.90 8.69
N THR A 781 2.05 -0.96 7.76
CA THR A 781 2.76 -2.20 7.46
C THR A 781 4.07 -2.33 8.22
N SER A 782 4.63 -1.27 8.79
CA SER A 782 5.98 -1.34 9.38
C SER A 782 6.11 -0.48 10.63
N LEU A 783 7.12 -0.76 11.45
CA LEU A 783 7.44 0.07 12.62
C LEU A 783 8.31 1.26 12.21
N VAL A 784 8.08 2.41 12.83
CA VAL A 784 8.98 3.58 12.68
C VAL A 784 10.27 3.39 13.48
N ASN A 785 10.17 2.77 14.66
CA ASN A 785 11.31 2.44 15.52
C ASN A 785 10.96 1.27 16.47
N TYR A 786 11.97 0.48 16.86
CA TYR A 786 11.87 -0.56 17.90
C TYR A 786 12.60 -0.10 19.18
N PRO A 787 11.89 0.35 20.22
CA PRO A 787 12.49 0.71 21.51
C PRO A 787 13.30 -0.42 22.14
N SER A 788 14.48 -0.09 22.68
CA SER A 788 15.39 -1.06 23.30
C SER A 788 14.85 -1.68 24.59
N GLU A 789 13.86 -1.05 25.23
CA GLU A 789 13.20 -1.51 26.46
C GLU A 789 12.41 -2.81 26.29
N TYR A 790 11.83 -3.04 25.10
CA TYR A 790 11.06 -4.25 24.82
C TYR A 790 11.90 -5.52 24.85
N GLU A 791 13.23 -5.42 24.67
CA GLU A 791 14.10 -6.59 24.74
C GLU A 791 14.15 -7.19 26.16
N LYS A 792 14.06 -6.35 27.20
CA LYS A 792 13.96 -6.86 28.58
C LYS A 792 12.62 -7.54 28.83
N ILE A 793 11.53 -7.00 28.27
CA ILE A 793 10.20 -7.62 28.38
C ILE A 793 10.19 -8.95 27.63
N ALA A 794 10.79 -9.01 26.43
CA ALA A 794 10.96 -10.24 25.66
C ALA A 794 11.81 -11.29 26.40
N GLU A 795 12.85 -10.88 27.15
CA GLU A 795 13.61 -11.77 28.02
C GLU A 795 12.72 -12.42 29.10
N GLU A 796 11.90 -11.63 29.80
CA GLU A 796 10.98 -12.13 30.83
C GLU A 796 9.86 -13.01 30.26
N ILE A 797 9.35 -12.67 29.09
CA ILE A 797 8.40 -13.53 28.36
C ILE A 797 9.05 -14.86 27.97
N SER A 798 10.31 -14.84 27.54
CA SER A 798 11.06 -16.06 27.21
C SER A 798 11.23 -16.97 28.43
N LYS A 799 11.51 -16.41 29.61
CA LYS A 799 11.54 -17.15 30.89
C LYS A 799 10.18 -17.80 31.17
N THR A 800 9.12 -17.02 31.12
CA THR A 800 7.74 -17.48 31.37
C THR A 800 7.32 -18.58 30.38
N LEU A 801 7.70 -18.45 29.11
CA LEU A 801 7.43 -19.43 28.07
C LEU A 801 8.10 -20.77 28.35
N ILE A 802 9.37 -20.76 28.73
CA ILE A 802 10.11 -21.99 29.09
C ILE A 802 9.41 -22.71 30.25
N GLN A 803 9.01 -21.96 31.28
CA GLN A 803 8.32 -22.49 32.44
C GLN A 803 6.97 -23.12 32.07
N GLU A 804 6.15 -22.41 31.26
CA GLU A 804 4.85 -22.89 30.81
C GLU A 804 4.99 -24.14 29.92
N VAL A 805 5.94 -24.16 28.98
CA VAL A 805 6.21 -25.33 28.13
C VAL A 805 6.58 -26.57 28.95
N ILE A 806 7.47 -26.43 29.93
CA ILE A 806 7.87 -27.55 30.79
C ILE A 806 6.70 -28.00 31.68
N SER A 807 5.95 -27.06 32.24
CA SER A 807 4.76 -27.34 33.04
C SER A 807 3.73 -28.16 32.25
N ARG A 808 3.35 -27.69 31.05
CA ARG A 808 2.44 -28.40 30.14
C ARG A 808 2.95 -29.77 29.73
N THR A 809 4.25 -29.90 29.49
CA THR A 809 4.87 -31.19 29.17
C THR A 809 4.72 -32.18 30.34
N ARG A 810 4.92 -31.74 31.58
CA ARG A 810 4.74 -32.58 32.78
C ARG A 810 3.29 -32.96 33.01
N GLU A 811 2.36 -32.02 32.84
CA GLU A 811 0.92 -32.29 32.86
C GLU A 811 0.54 -33.35 31.82
N HIS A 812 1.07 -33.22 30.60
CA HIS A 812 0.84 -34.15 29.50
C HIS A 812 1.40 -35.55 29.81
N ILE A 813 2.63 -35.65 30.32
CA ILE A 813 3.24 -36.90 30.76
C ILE A 813 2.36 -37.58 31.81
N SER A 814 1.87 -36.83 32.80
CA SER A 814 0.99 -37.34 33.84
C SER A 814 -0.37 -37.80 33.29
N LYS A 815 -0.97 -37.00 32.40
CA LYS A 815 -2.26 -37.26 31.74
C LYS A 815 -2.24 -38.57 30.95
N TYR A 816 -1.15 -38.86 30.23
CA TYR A 816 -1.05 -40.01 29.31
C TYR A 816 -0.18 -41.18 29.79
N LYS A 817 0.50 -41.04 30.94
CA LYS A 817 1.33 -42.11 31.55
C LYS A 817 2.37 -42.70 30.59
N LEU A 818 3.12 -41.83 29.91
CA LEU A 818 4.14 -42.22 28.92
C LEU A 818 5.27 -43.08 29.52
N LYS A 819 5.82 -44.02 28.74
CA LYS A 819 6.90 -44.95 29.15
C LYS A 819 8.29 -44.34 29.01
N THR A 820 9.30 -44.95 29.62
CA THR A 820 10.69 -44.44 29.70
C THR A 820 11.31 -44.05 28.36
N GLN A 821 11.15 -44.86 27.30
CA GLN A 821 11.71 -44.56 25.98
C GLN A 821 10.96 -43.44 25.25
N GLU A 822 9.65 -43.33 25.49
CA GLU A 822 8.80 -42.26 24.94
C GLU A 822 9.10 -40.91 25.62
N LEU A 823 9.40 -40.93 26.92
CA LEU A 823 9.77 -39.76 27.70
C LEU A 823 11.05 -39.10 27.20
N GLU A 824 12.07 -39.89 26.84
CA GLU A 824 13.34 -39.37 26.34
C GLU A 824 13.17 -38.62 25.02
N LEU A 825 12.44 -39.21 24.07
CA LEU A 825 12.17 -38.59 22.77
C LEU A 825 11.26 -37.35 22.90
N LEU A 826 10.29 -37.38 23.82
CA LEU A 826 9.46 -36.22 24.14
C LEU A 826 10.30 -35.05 24.66
N TRP A 827 11.16 -35.31 25.64
CA TRP A 827 12.03 -34.28 26.19
C TRP A 827 13.01 -33.76 25.15
N LYS A 828 13.57 -34.64 24.31
CA LYS A 828 14.39 -34.25 23.16
C LYS A 828 13.67 -33.23 22.26
N PHE A 829 12.42 -33.51 21.88
CA PHE A 829 11.60 -32.59 21.08
C PHE A 829 11.37 -31.24 21.78
N VAL A 830 10.99 -31.28 23.05
CA VAL A 830 10.74 -30.06 23.84
C VAL A 830 11.99 -29.19 23.92
N PHE A 831 13.14 -29.80 24.18
CA PHE A 831 14.43 -29.12 24.27
C PHE A 831 14.90 -28.55 22.93
N ASP A 832 14.69 -29.27 21.83
CA ASP A 832 14.96 -28.75 20.48
C ASP A 832 14.07 -27.52 20.19
N LYS A 833 12.82 -27.50 20.66
CA LYS A 833 11.87 -26.40 20.43
C LYS A 833 12.17 -25.13 21.22
N ILE A 834 12.69 -25.25 22.45
CA ILE A 834 13.00 -24.10 23.34
C ILE A 834 14.49 -23.71 23.33
N GLY A 835 15.32 -24.41 22.56
CA GLY A 835 16.77 -24.20 22.46
C GLY A 835 17.20 -22.89 21.79
N PHE A 836 16.29 -21.96 21.52
CA PHE A 836 16.63 -20.62 21.04
C PHE A 836 17.13 -19.69 22.15
N ALA A 837 16.80 -19.98 23.42
CA ALA A 837 17.18 -19.17 24.58
C ALA A 837 18.06 -19.98 25.55
N ASP A 838 19.11 -20.61 25.04
CA ASP A 838 19.92 -21.61 25.75
C ASP A 838 20.39 -21.17 27.15
N THR A 839 20.85 -19.92 27.32
CA THR A 839 21.29 -19.43 28.63
C THR A 839 20.14 -19.33 29.64
N ILE A 840 18.98 -18.82 29.23
CA ILE A 840 17.79 -18.74 30.09
C ILE A 840 17.33 -20.15 30.42
N PHE A 841 17.17 -20.97 29.39
CA PHE A 841 16.69 -22.33 29.50
C PHE A 841 17.52 -23.17 30.48
N ILE A 842 18.85 -23.16 30.35
CA ILE A 842 19.73 -23.94 31.23
C ILE A 842 19.73 -23.39 32.66
N ASN A 843 19.63 -22.06 32.85
CA ASN A 843 19.48 -21.47 34.18
C ASN A 843 18.14 -21.85 34.83
N GLU A 844 17.04 -21.87 34.08
CA GLU A 844 15.75 -22.31 34.60
C GLU A 844 15.82 -23.77 35.07
N LEU A 845 16.47 -24.66 34.31
CA LEU A 845 16.68 -26.04 34.72
C LEU A 845 17.58 -26.18 35.97
N SER A 846 18.59 -25.33 36.16
CA SER A 846 19.50 -25.46 37.31
C SER A 846 18.86 -25.01 38.63
N TYR A 847 18.01 -23.99 38.61
CA TYR A 847 17.49 -23.36 39.84
C TYR A 847 16.10 -23.83 40.26
N THR A 848 15.26 -24.27 39.31
CA THR A 848 13.88 -24.65 39.59
C THR A 848 13.72 -26.16 39.72
N ASP A 849 12.54 -26.65 40.09
CA ASP A 849 12.23 -28.08 40.04
C ASP A 849 12.02 -28.60 38.62
N TYR A 850 12.08 -27.73 37.60
CA TYR A 850 11.99 -28.10 36.20
C TYR A 850 13.19 -28.95 35.72
N GLY A 851 14.37 -28.79 36.33
CA GLY A 851 15.54 -29.63 36.02
C GLY A 851 15.57 -31.01 36.66
N ASN A 852 14.57 -31.41 37.44
CA ASN A 852 14.44 -32.75 38.01
C ASN A 852 14.04 -33.80 36.94
N ILE A 853 14.79 -33.84 35.84
CA ILE A 853 14.58 -34.71 34.68
C ILE A 853 15.82 -35.60 34.54
N GLN A 854 15.61 -36.92 34.44
CA GLN A 854 16.68 -37.87 34.13
C GLN A 854 16.98 -37.83 32.62
N TRP A 855 18.26 -37.77 32.26
CA TRP A 855 18.68 -37.69 30.86
C TRP A 855 19.80 -38.68 30.56
N ASN A 856 19.59 -39.60 29.62
CA ASN A 856 20.54 -40.67 29.32
C ASN A 856 21.89 -40.14 28.82
N GLY A 857 21.92 -39.01 28.11
CA GLY A 857 23.19 -38.40 27.69
C GLY A 857 24.10 -38.01 28.87
N ILE A 858 23.53 -37.60 30.01
CA ILE A 858 24.30 -37.35 31.24
C ILE A 858 24.83 -38.66 31.82
N VAL A 859 23.98 -39.70 31.87
CA VAL A 859 24.36 -41.02 32.39
C VAL A 859 25.48 -41.63 31.56
N ASN A 860 25.39 -41.53 30.23
CA ASN A 860 26.38 -42.07 29.29
C ASN A 860 27.75 -41.41 29.46
N VAL A 861 27.81 -40.10 29.72
CA VAL A 861 29.07 -39.37 29.83
C VAL A 861 29.66 -39.44 31.25
N THR A 862 28.82 -39.45 32.29
CA THR A 862 29.29 -39.41 33.69
C THR A 862 29.34 -40.77 34.37
N GLY A 863 28.62 -41.76 33.84
CA GLY A 863 28.38 -43.05 34.50
C GLY A 863 27.51 -42.95 35.76
N LYS A 864 26.89 -41.79 36.03
CA LYS A 864 26.07 -41.53 37.22
C LYS A 864 24.62 -41.25 36.82
N ASN A 865 23.68 -41.75 37.61
CA ASN A 865 22.24 -41.49 37.44
C ASN A 865 21.87 -40.14 38.08
N LEU A 866 22.15 -39.04 37.37
CA LEU A 866 21.93 -37.67 37.84
C LEU A 866 20.80 -37.02 37.04
N THR A 867 19.95 -36.23 37.72
CA THR A 867 19.05 -35.31 37.00
C THR A 867 19.84 -34.18 36.35
N ILE A 868 19.25 -33.47 35.39
CA ILE A 868 19.88 -32.28 34.78
C ILE A 868 20.24 -31.25 35.86
N LYS A 869 19.37 -31.04 36.85
CA LYS A 869 19.62 -30.14 37.99
C LYS A 869 20.81 -30.60 38.82
N ASP A 870 20.88 -31.88 39.17
CA ASP A 870 21.98 -32.45 39.97
C ASP A 870 23.32 -32.36 39.22
N PHE A 871 23.29 -32.63 37.91
CA PHE A 871 24.44 -32.49 37.02
C PHE A 871 24.96 -31.04 37.00
N LEU A 872 24.08 -30.07 36.77
CA LEU A 872 24.44 -28.65 36.74
C LEU A 872 24.96 -28.14 38.08
N LYS A 873 24.48 -28.66 39.22
CA LYS A 873 24.94 -28.27 40.57
C LYS A 873 26.16 -29.04 41.08
N SER A 874 26.62 -30.06 40.37
CA SER A 874 27.78 -30.86 40.80
C SER A 874 29.06 -30.04 40.76
N GLU A 875 29.79 -29.98 41.88
CA GLU A 875 31.09 -29.28 42.01
C GLU A 875 32.19 -29.99 41.23
N LYS A 876 32.14 -31.33 41.19
CA LYS A 876 33.14 -32.17 40.55
C LYS A 876 32.48 -33.26 39.71
N LEU A 877 32.86 -33.31 38.44
CA LEU A 877 32.37 -34.31 37.48
C LEU A 877 33.55 -34.90 36.72
N GLU A 878 33.40 -36.17 36.34
CA GLU A 878 34.33 -36.88 35.48
C GLU A 878 33.55 -37.36 34.27
N PHE A 879 33.98 -36.93 33.08
CA PHE A 879 33.42 -37.34 31.80
C PHE A 879 34.31 -38.44 31.22
N LYS A 880 33.82 -39.68 31.26
CA LYS A 880 34.56 -40.86 30.78
C LYS A 880 34.38 -41.01 29.28
N ASP A 881 35.43 -41.47 28.59
CA ASP A 881 35.41 -41.70 27.12
C ASP A 881 34.87 -40.49 26.34
N PHE A 882 35.28 -39.29 26.77
CA PHE A 882 34.73 -38.03 26.30
C PHE A 882 34.96 -37.83 24.80
N ASN A 883 33.86 -37.85 24.04
CA ASN A 883 33.83 -37.57 22.61
C ASN A 883 32.71 -36.59 22.30
N TYR A 884 33.02 -35.30 22.37
CA TYR A 884 32.01 -34.24 22.29
C TYR A 884 31.21 -34.25 20.98
N PRO A 885 31.82 -34.38 19.78
CA PRO A 885 31.07 -34.45 18.52
C PRO A 885 30.08 -35.62 18.39
N SER A 886 30.12 -36.60 19.31
CA SER A 886 29.21 -37.75 19.32
C SER A 886 28.03 -37.61 20.28
N LEU A 887 27.98 -36.52 21.05
CA LEU A 887 26.94 -36.25 22.03
C LEU A 887 25.64 -35.79 21.35
N ASP A 888 24.50 -35.99 22.02
CA ASP A 888 23.26 -35.35 21.61
C ASP A 888 23.30 -33.84 21.89
N LYS A 889 22.54 -33.05 21.12
CA LYS A 889 22.56 -31.58 21.19
C LYS A 889 22.32 -31.01 22.59
N LEU A 890 21.47 -31.63 23.40
CA LEU A 890 21.21 -31.14 24.76
C LEU A 890 22.43 -31.40 25.63
N THR A 891 22.98 -32.61 25.59
CA THR A 891 24.18 -32.97 26.35
C THR A 891 25.39 -32.14 25.94
N GLU A 892 25.59 -31.87 24.64
CA GLU A 892 26.60 -30.91 24.15
C GLU A 892 26.46 -29.55 24.85
N LYS A 893 25.26 -28.95 24.81
CA LYS A 893 24.98 -27.65 25.44
C LYS A 893 25.21 -27.69 26.94
N LEU A 894 24.65 -28.68 27.65
CA LEU A 894 24.79 -28.80 29.11
C LEU A 894 26.27 -28.92 29.53
N ILE A 895 27.06 -29.73 28.82
CA ILE A 895 28.49 -29.87 29.07
C ILE A 895 29.24 -28.59 28.73
N LEU A 896 28.97 -27.99 27.57
CA LEU A 896 29.61 -26.75 27.15
C LEU A 896 29.43 -25.64 28.18
N PHE A 897 28.20 -25.35 28.60
CA PHE A 897 27.95 -24.32 29.60
C PHE A 897 28.57 -24.68 30.96
N LYS A 898 28.62 -25.96 31.32
CA LYS A 898 29.33 -26.43 32.51
C LYS A 898 30.83 -26.12 32.41
N LEU A 899 31.48 -26.46 31.28
CA LEU A 899 32.89 -26.22 31.03
C LEU A 899 33.24 -24.71 30.97
N ILE A 900 32.36 -23.87 30.41
CA ILE A 900 32.53 -22.40 30.37
C ILE A 900 32.61 -21.81 31.78
N SER A 901 31.81 -22.35 32.70
CA SER A 901 31.77 -21.95 34.11
C SER A 901 32.74 -22.75 35.00
N ALA A 902 33.73 -23.45 34.43
CA ALA A 902 34.70 -24.23 35.19
C ALA A 902 35.80 -23.38 35.82
N GLU A 903 36.08 -23.62 37.10
CA GLU A 903 37.28 -23.10 37.75
C GLU A 903 38.51 -23.84 37.27
N LYS A 904 38.41 -25.16 37.08
CA LYS A 904 39.49 -26.01 36.60
C LYS A 904 38.99 -27.15 35.70
N ILE A 905 39.73 -27.41 34.62
CA ILE A 905 39.49 -28.52 33.67
C ILE A 905 40.78 -29.31 33.50
N ASP A 906 40.77 -30.57 33.88
CA ASP A 906 41.90 -31.49 33.71
C ASP A 906 41.54 -32.55 32.66
N VAL A 907 42.26 -32.53 31.53
CA VAL A 907 42.16 -33.59 30.51
C VAL A 907 43.15 -34.69 30.87
N THR A 908 42.64 -35.89 31.15
CA THR A 908 43.42 -37.10 31.44
C THR A 908 43.34 -38.09 30.27
N LYS A 909 44.04 -39.22 30.40
CA LYS A 909 44.15 -40.26 29.38
C LYS A 909 42.78 -40.80 28.93
N ASP A 910 41.88 -40.98 29.89
CA ASP A 910 40.61 -41.70 29.72
C ASP A 910 39.38 -40.85 30.12
N SER A 911 39.59 -39.65 30.70
CA SER A 911 38.48 -38.78 31.13
C SER A 911 38.80 -37.29 31.13
N VAL A 912 37.76 -36.46 31.04
CA VAL A 912 37.82 -35.01 31.29
C VAL A 912 37.24 -34.74 32.68
N ILE A 913 38.02 -34.12 33.55
CA ILE A 913 37.61 -33.81 34.92
C ILE A 913 37.27 -32.32 35.01
N TYR A 914 36.01 -32.06 35.36
CA TYR A 914 35.49 -30.73 35.65
C TYR A 914 35.55 -30.46 37.16
N GLN A 915 35.97 -29.24 37.53
CA GLN A 915 35.87 -28.70 38.89
C GLN A 915 35.37 -27.26 38.83
N GLY A 916 34.37 -26.93 39.66
CA GLY A 916 33.84 -25.58 39.77
C GLY A 916 32.94 -25.40 40.99
N ASP A 917 32.38 -24.20 41.13
CA ASP A 917 31.55 -23.80 42.26
C ASP A 917 30.19 -24.55 42.32
N LYS A 918 29.60 -24.57 43.51
CA LYS A 918 28.30 -25.17 43.86
C LYS A 918 27.11 -24.40 43.27
N LEU A 919 27.27 -23.09 43.06
CA LEU A 919 26.25 -22.20 42.49
C LEU A 919 26.47 -22.04 40.97
N TYR A 920 25.84 -22.92 40.19
CA TYR A 920 25.93 -22.87 38.73
C TYR A 920 25.13 -21.72 38.13
N LYS A 921 25.80 -20.79 37.45
CA LYS A 921 25.16 -19.76 36.62
C LYS A 921 25.71 -19.85 35.19
N ALA A 922 24.82 -20.05 34.22
CA ALA A 922 25.18 -19.98 32.81
C ALA A 922 25.54 -18.52 32.47
N THR A 923 26.66 -18.34 31.77
CA THR A 923 27.13 -17.02 31.32
C THR A 923 26.51 -16.72 29.95
N PHE A 924 25.97 -15.51 29.78
CA PHE A 924 25.45 -15.07 28.48
C PHE A 924 26.59 -14.89 27.47
N LEU A 925 26.49 -15.55 26.30
CA LEU A 925 27.57 -15.62 25.30
C LEU A 925 27.50 -14.55 24.19
N GLY A 926 26.55 -13.61 24.24
CA GLY A 926 26.50 -12.42 23.37
C GLY A 926 25.37 -12.38 22.33
N LYS A 927 25.13 -11.18 21.77
CA LYS A 927 24.14 -10.86 20.72
C LYS A 927 24.76 -11.01 19.33
N LYS A 928 24.51 -12.11 18.61
CA LYS A 928 24.51 -12.16 17.13
C LYS A 928 23.82 -13.44 16.67
N ASN A 929 22.90 -13.29 15.74
CA ASN A 929 22.17 -14.38 15.08
C ASN A 929 23.17 -15.41 14.55
N ASP A 930 23.10 -16.63 15.08
CA ASP A 930 24.07 -17.74 15.00
C ASP A 930 25.28 -17.64 15.94
N LEU A 931 25.02 -17.82 17.24
CA LEU A 931 26.00 -18.44 18.14
C LEU A 931 26.24 -19.88 17.68
N ASP A 932 27.03 -20.02 16.62
CA ASP A 932 27.59 -21.29 16.21
C ASP A 932 28.55 -21.75 17.31
N PHE A 933 28.09 -22.68 18.15
CA PHE A 933 28.87 -23.23 19.26
C PHE A 933 30.22 -23.79 18.80
N LYS A 934 30.38 -24.11 17.51
CA LYS A 934 31.64 -24.52 16.88
C LYS A 934 32.74 -23.44 16.92
N LYS A 935 32.38 -22.19 17.20
CA LYS A 935 33.31 -21.06 17.34
C LYS A 935 33.93 -20.95 18.74
N ILE A 936 33.41 -21.68 19.72
CA ILE A 936 33.82 -21.55 21.11
C ILE A 936 34.96 -22.51 21.40
N LEU A 937 36.07 -21.99 21.93
CA LEU A 937 37.22 -22.78 22.36
C LEU A 937 37.54 -22.51 23.84
N LEU A 938 37.79 -23.60 24.58
CA LEU A 938 38.00 -23.57 26.02
C LEU A 938 39.40 -24.06 26.42
N LYS A 939 40.07 -23.27 27.25
CA LYS A 939 41.38 -23.61 27.84
C LYS A 939 41.24 -24.76 28.84
N SER A 940 42.06 -25.79 28.72
CA SER A 940 42.31 -26.77 29.79
C SER A 940 43.45 -26.34 30.70
N ASP A 941 43.41 -26.71 31.99
CA ASP A 941 44.51 -26.45 32.93
C ASP A 941 45.59 -27.51 32.86
N ASN A 942 45.18 -28.79 32.73
CA ASN A 942 46.08 -29.91 32.49
C ASN A 942 45.70 -30.62 31.19
N TRP A 943 46.71 -31.04 30.42
CA TRP A 943 46.57 -31.75 29.15
C TRP A 943 47.42 -33.03 29.20
N ASP A 944 46.77 -34.19 29.15
CA ASP A 944 47.38 -35.50 29.40
C ASP A 944 48.64 -35.79 28.56
N LYS A 945 49.55 -36.63 29.07
CA LYS A 945 50.72 -37.12 28.33
C LYS A 945 50.36 -37.79 27.00
N LYS A 946 49.23 -38.51 26.92
CA LYS A 946 48.74 -39.15 25.69
C LYS A 946 48.44 -38.14 24.57
N TYR A 947 47.93 -36.97 24.93
CA TYR A 947 47.58 -35.90 23.97
C TYR A 947 48.61 -34.76 23.94
N PHE A 948 49.69 -34.85 24.71
CA PHE A 948 50.72 -33.82 24.87
C PHE A 948 51.34 -33.36 23.55
N ASP A 949 51.44 -34.28 22.59
CA ASP A 949 52.00 -34.02 21.27
C ASP A 949 51.01 -33.40 20.28
N PHE A 950 49.74 -33.22 20.65
CA PHE A 950 48.72 -32.62 19.81
C PHE A 950 48.20 -31.32 20.41
N ASP A 951 48.01 -30.33 19.54
CA ASP A 951 47.44 -29.03 19.88
C ASP A 951 45.92 -29.02 19.69
N ILE A 952 45.40 -29.87 18.80
CA ILE A 952 43.97 -30.11 18.59
C ILE A 952 43.70 -31.60 18.67
N VAL A 953 42.67 -31.99 19.42
CA VAL A 953 42.12 -33.35 19.43
C VAL A 953 40.63 -33.23 19.11
N SER A 954 40.22 -33.69 17.94
CA SER A 954 38.85 -33.52 17.44
C SER A 954 37.75 -33.99 18.42
N SER A 955 37.94 -35.14 19.08
CA SER A 955 36.97 -35.66 20.07
C SER A 955 36.86 -34.82 21.35
N LEU A 956 37.88 -34.01 21.65
CA LEU A 956 37.91 -33.16 22.83
C LEU A 956 37.35 -31.75 22.58
N PHE A 957 36.83 -31.44 21.39
CA PHE A 957 36.11 -30.19 21.13
C PHE A 957 35.13 -29.89 22.29
N PRO A 958 34.97 -28.64 22.77
CA PRO A 958 35.70 -27.41 22.44
C PRO A 958 37.02 -27.20 23.22
N LEU A 959 37.54 -28.21 23.92
CA LEU A 959 38.73 -28.08 24.76
C LEU A 959 40.02 -28.01 23.94
N ILE A 960 40.89 -27.09 24.33
CA ILE A 960 42.23 -26.88 23.77
C ILE A 960 43.27 -26.69 24.87
N PRO A 961 44.53 -27.05 24.62
CA PRO A 961 45.59 -26.85 25.60
C PRO A 961 45.91 -25.37 25.80
N LYS A 962 46.45 -25.04 26.98
CA LYS A 962 46.80 -23.68 27.39
C LYS A 962 47.67 -22.93 26.39
N HIS A 963 48.62 -23.60 25.74
CA HIS A 963 49.50 -22.97 24.76
C HIS A 963 48.76 -22.55 23.48
N LEU A 964 47.84 -23.37 22.96
CA LEU A 964 47.02 -23.00 21.81
C LEU A 964 46.07 -21.85 22.18
N PHE A 965 45.44 -21.92 23.35
CA PHE A 965 44.57 -20.84 23.82
C PHE A 965 45.28 -19.49 23.90
N ASN A 966 46.52 -19.46 24.39
CA ASN A 966 47.33 -18.26 24.47
C ASN A 966 47.79 -17.76 23.09
N ALA A 967 48.06 -18.66 22.13
CA ALA A 967 48.46 -18.27 20.77
C ALA A 967 47.33 -17.56 19.99
N LEU A 968 46.07 -17.85 20.32
CA LEU A 968 44.87 -17.22 19.75
C LEU A 968 44.60 -15.80 20.30
N GLU A 969 45.64 -15.01 20.62
CA GLU A 969 45.50 -13.61 21.06
C GLU A 969 45.59 -12.59 19.91
N THR A 970 45.83 -13.04 18.67
CA THR A 970 45.89 -12.19 17.47
C THR A 970 44.49 -11.79 16.97
N CYS A 971 44.39 -10.87 15.98
CA CYS A 971 43.19 -10.12 15.54
C CYS A 971 41.91 -10.91 15.16
N GLU A 972 41.84 -12.22 15.37
CA GLU A 972 40.77 -13.11 14.89
C GLU A 972 40.00 -13.85 16.02
N ALA A 973 40.22 -13.51 17.30
CA ALA A 973 39.51 -14.11 18.44
C ALA A 973 38.97 -13.07 19.44
N THR A 974 37.75 -13.28 19.95
CA THR A 974 37.11 -12.47 21.01
C THR A 974 37.16 -13.21 22.35
N LYS A 975 37.78 -12.61 23.37
CA LYS A 975 37.83 -13.18 24.73
C LYS A 975 36.49 -12.97 25.45
N ILE A 976 35.90 -14.05 25.95
CA ILE A 976 34.67 -14.02 26.77
C ILE A 976 35.00 -14.03 28.26
N ASN A 977 35.91 -14.92 28.67
CA ASN A 977 36.46 -14.98 30.02
C ASN A 977 37.90 -15.55 29.97
N ASP A 978 38.54 -15.79 31.12
CA ASP A 978 39.93 -16.28 31.18
C ASP A 978 40.14 -17.71 30.64
N ARG A 979 39.05 -18.41 30.32
CA ARG A 979 39.05 -19.78 29.82
C ARG A 979 38.42 -19.91 28.43
N THR A 980 37.64 -18.93 27.98
CA THR A 980 36.77 -19.06 26.81
C THR A 980 37.05 -17.97 25.79
N LYS A 981 37.28 -18.38 24.54
CA LYS A 981 37.43 -17.48 23.38
C LYS A 981 36.45 -17.89 22.27
N ILE A 982 35.94 -16.91 21.54
CA ILE A 982 35.18 -17.10 20.30
C ILE A 982 36.11 -16.80 19.13
N VAL A 983 36.28 -17.75 18.22
CA VAL A 983 37.09 -17.61 17.01
C VAL A 983 36.23 -17.58 15.74
N HIS A 984 36.76 -17.07 14.64
CA HIS A 984 36.08 -17.16 13.34
C HIS A 984 36.13 -18.59 12.77
N THR A 985 35.07 -18.99 12.06
CA THR A 985 34.98 -20.27 11.33
C THR A 985 35.29 -20.04 9.85
N TYR A 986 36.49 -20.42 9.43
CA TYR A 986 36.90 -20.46 8.02
C TYR A 986 37.11 -21.91 7.59
N GLU A 987 36.86 -22.24 6.32
CA GLU A 987 37.04 -23.61 5.80
C GLU A 987 38.49 -24.12 5.90
N ASN A 988 39.45 -23.19 5.95
CA ASN A 988 40.89 -23.43 6.13
C ASN A 988 41.43 -22.86 7.46
N GLY A 989 40.56 -22.65 8.43
CA GLY A 989 40.91 -22.22 9.77
C GLY A 989 41.04 -23.38 10.77
N ILE A 990 41.52 -23.09 11.97
CA ILE A 990 41.77 -24.11 13.01
C ILE A 990 40.50 -24.84 13.47
N THR A 991 39.34 -24.21 13.36
CA THR A 991 38.05 -24.82 13.74
C THR A 991 37.63 -25.94 12.78
N ALA A 992 38.11 -25.92 11.53
CA ALA A 992 37.80 -26.94 10.54
C ALA A 992 38.27 -28.35 10.92
N PHE A 993 39.29 -28.45 11.78
CA PHE A 993 39.83 -29.73 12.25
C PHE A 993 38.92 -30.47 13.25
N PHE A 994 38.06 -29.75 13.97
CA PHE A 994 37.12 -30.37 14.91
C PHE A 994 35.96 -31.07 14.18
N ASP A 995 35.58 -30.58 13.00
CA ASP A 995 34.53 -31.14 12.14
C ASP A 995 35.07 -32.12 11.08
N GLN A 996 36.37 -32.41 11.08
CA GLN A 996 36.97 -33.29 10.09
C GLN A 996 36.59 -34.75 10.35
N ASP A 997 35.80 -35.35 9.45
CA ASP A 997 35.45 -36.78 9.50
C ASP A 997 36.70 -37.63 9.20
N PRO A 998 37.08 -38.61 10.06
CA PRO A 998 38.26 -39.46 9.84
C PRO A 998 38.15 -40.34 8.57
N LEU A 999 36.93 -40.59 8.05
CA LEU A 999 36.74 -41.29 6.76
C LEU A 999 37.15 -40.43 5.56
N LEU A 1000 37.22 -39.11 5.73
CA LEU A 1000 37.52 -38.14 4.68
C LEU A 1000 38.99 -37.68 4.68
N ILE A 1001 39.86 -38.50 5.28
CA ILE A 1001 41.31 -38.27 5.40
C ILE A 1001 42.03 -39.43 4.72
N ASN A 1002 43.06 -39.11 3.94
CA ASN A 1002 44.00 -40.11 3.44
C ASN A 1002 45.42 -39.57 3.53
N GLU A 1003 46.36 -40.43 3.89
CA GLU A 1003 47.79 -40.09 4.05
C GLU A 1003 48.39 -39.40 2.82
N THR A 1004 48.02 -39.85 1.62
CA THR A 1004 48.57 -39.32 0.35
C THR A 1004 47.67 -38.29 -0.31
N LEU A 1005 46.35 -38.49 -0.26
CA LEU A 1005 45.40 -37.62 -0.99
C LEU A 1005 45.12 -36.32 -0.23
N GLY A 1006 45.27 -36.31 1.09
CA GLY A 1006 45.04 -35.15 1.96
C GLY A 1006 43.69 -35.17 2.68
N LEU A 1007 43.21 -33.99 3.06
CA LEU A 1007 41.93 -33.77 3.74
C LEU A 1007 40.83 -33.42 2.74
N TYR A 1008 39.68 -34.06 2.86
CA TYR A 1008 38.51 -33.82 2.03
C TYR A 1008 37.27 -33.51 2.87
N THR A 1009 36.29 -32.91 2.20
CA THR A 1009 34.90 -32.81 2.62
C THR A 1009 34.02 -33.54 1.61
N ALA A 1010 32.90 -34.08 2.10
CA ALA A 1010 31.86 -34.66 1.26
C ALA A 1010 30.83 -33.58 0.94
N ASP A 1011 30.24 -33.62 -0.25
CA ASP A 1011 29.13 -32.74 -0.60
C ASP A 1011 27.93 -33.01 0.31
N SER A 1012 27.35 -31.94 0.85
CA SER A 1012 26.13 -32.05 1.65
C SER A 1012 25.00 -32.54 0.77
N ARG A 1013 24.57 -33.79 0.99
CA ARG A 1013 23.32 -34.34 0.46
C ARG A 1013 22.30 -34.31 1.60
N PRO A 1014 21.63 -33.17 1.85
CA PRO A 1014 20.76 -32.99 3.01
C PRO A 1014 19.61 -34.00 3.13
N PHE A 1015 19.36 -34.81 2.08
CA PHE A 1015 18.25 -35.75 1.98
C PHE A 1015 18.64 -37.24 2.00
N GLU A 1016 19.93 -37.60 2.01
CA GLU A 1016 20.37 -39.00 2.14
C GLU A 1016 20.80 -39.31 3.59
N LYS A 1017 20.10 -40.26 4.24
CA LYS A 1017 20.50 -40.80 5.55
C LYS A 1017 21.40 -42.02 5.36
N ASN A 1018 22.37 -42.17 6.26
CA ASN A 1018 23.37 -43.26 6.26
C ASN A 1018 24.21 -43.32 4.97
N VAL A 1019 24.65 -42.16 4.48
CA VAL A 1019 25.65 -42.11 3.40
C VAL A 1019 26.93 -42.77 3.90
N ASN A 1020 27.35 -43.85 3.25
CA ASN A 1020 28.65 -44.44 3.47
C ASN A 1020 29.73 -43.48 2.96
N ARG A 1021 30.56 -42.96 3.88
CA ARG A 1021 31.58 -41.95 3.58
C ARG A 1021 32.96 -42.52 3.27
N VAL A 1022 33.11 -43.84 3.22
CA VAL A 1022 34.39 -44.50 2.87
C VAL A 1022 34.81 -44.07 1.46
N TYR A 1023 35.98 -43.43 1.35
CA TYR A 1023 36.51 -42.80 0.11
C TYR A 1023 35.62 -41.74 -0.55
N GLN A 1024 34.72 -41.09 0.18
CA GLN A 1024 33.89 -40.02 -0.37
C GLN A 1024 34.64 -38.67 -0.45
N PHE A 1025 35.71 -38.63 -1.23
CA PHE A 1025 36.62 -37.49 -1.38
C PHE A 1025 36.13 -36.48 -2.42
N ASP A 1026 34.97 -35.86 -2.17
CA ASP A 1026 34.31 -34.97 -3.16
C ASP A 1026 35.08 -33.65 -3.36
N LYS A 1027 35.42 -32.95 -2.26
CA LYS A 1027 36.12 -31.65 -2.29
C LYS A 1027 37.35 -31.66 -1.43
N LYS A 1028 38.51 -31.44 -2.04
CA LYS A 1028 39.78 -31.30 -1.31
C LYS A 1028 39.78 -29.99 -0.53
N ARG A 1029 40.13 -30.03 0.76
CA ARG A 1029 40.26 -28.81 1.56
C ARG A 1029 41.41 -27.93 1.06
N ALA A 1030 41.22 -26.61 1.17
CA ALA A 1030 42.24 -25.63 0.83
C ALA A 1030 43.45 -25.68 1.79
N THR A 1031 44.55 -25.08 1.36
CA THR A 1031 45.79 -24.94 2.15
C THR A 1031 45.53 -24.18 3.44
N PHE A 1032 46.00 -24.72 4.57
CA PHE A 1032 45.89 -24.09 5.89
C PHE A 1032 47.05 -23.13 6.12
N HIS A 1033 46.76 -21.84 6.24
CA HIS A 1033 47.77 -20.80 6.45
C HIS A 1033 48.10 -20.53 7.92
N LEU A 1034 47.28 -21.05 8.85
CA LEU A 1034 47.44 -20.88 10.29
C LEU A 1034 47.52 -19.41 10.73
N MET A 1035 46.70 -18.54 10.13
CA MET A 1035 46.70 -17.09 10.38
C MET A 1035 46.26 -16.73 11.81
N GLU A 1036 45.49 -17.62 12.44
CA GLU A 1036 44.97 -17.44 13.80
C GLU A 1036 46.08 -17.50 14.87
N ILE A 1037 47.19 -18.19 14.56
CA ILE A 1037 48.33 -18.39 15.45
C ILE A 1037 49.63 -17.81 14.88
N ASN A 1038 49.64 -17.38 13.61
CA ASN A 1038 50.76 -16.72 12.96
C ASN A 1038 50.31 -15.33 12.44
N ASN A 1039 50.89 -14.26 13.00
CA ASN A 1039 50.41 -12.88 12.89
C ASN A 1039 50.37 -12.34 11.44
N ARG A 1040 49.27 -11.70 11.00
CA ARG A 1040 49.13 -11.10 9.65
C ARG A 1040 50.00 -9.84 9.41
N PHE A 1041 50.45 -9.13 10.45
CA PHE A 1041 51.04 -7.79 10.30
C PHE A 1041 52.19 -7.40 11.26
N GLY A 1042 52.86 -8.33 11.95
CA GLY A 1042 53.87 -7.94 12.95
C GLY A 1042 54.92 -8.99 13.31
N ASP A 1043 55.86 -9.24 12.40
CA ASP A 1043 57.31 -9.07 12.59
C ASP A 1043 57.97 -9.18 11.20
N ARG A 1044 58.63 -8.12 10.74
CA ARG A 1044 59.27 -8.02 9.40
C ARG A 1044 60.57 -8.84 9.31
N SER A 1045 60.70 -9.90 10.09
CA SER A 1045 61.83 -10.82 10.02
C SER A 1045 61.53 -12.05 9.16
N GLY A 1046 60.27 -12.54 9.11
CA GLY A 1046 59.91 -13.75 8.35
C GLY A 1046 60.67 -15.02 8.78
N LYS A 1047 61.38 -14.98 9.92
CA LYS A 1047 62.34 -16.02 10.32
C LYS A 1047 61.76 -17.07 11.26
N GLU A 1048 60.50 -16.97 11.67
CA GLU A 1048 59.86 -17.96 12.56
C GLU A 1048 58.44 -18.30 12.08
N GLN A 1049 58.06 -19.59 12.16
CA GLN A 1049 56.73 -20.09 11.78
C GLN A 1049 56.25 -21.08 12.84
N ILE A 1050 55.06 -20.85 13.40
CA ILE A 1050 54.42 -21.81 14.31
C ILE A 1050 53.67 -22.85 13.48
N VAL A 1051 53.90 -24.12 13.80
CA VAL A 1051 53.19 -25.27 13.23
C VAL A 1051 52.11 -25.77 14.18
N LEU A 1052 51.12 -26.45 13.61
CA LEU A 1052 50.00 -27.01 14.35
C LEU A 1052 49.99 -28.53 14.24
N THR A 1053 49.82 -29.21 15.37
CA THR A 1053 49.65 -30.67 15.42
C THR A 1053 48.22 -31.05 15.80
N VAL A 1054 47.59 -31.91 15.02
CA VAL A 1054 46.18 -32.27 15.13
C VAL A 1054 46.06 -33.79 15.22
N PHE A 1055 45.22 -34.27 16.13
CA PHE A 1055 44.76 -35.65 16.16
C PHE A 1055 43.26 -35.71 15.84
N VAL A 1056 42.94 -36.30 14.70
CA VAL A 1056 41.56 -36.61 14.33
C VAL A 1056 41.24 -37.99 14.89
N ALA A 1057 40.41 -38.03 15.91
CA ALA A 1057 40.05 -39.25 16.63
C ALA A 1057 39.11 -40.11 15.78
N PRO A 1058 39.15 -41.44 15.94
CA PRO A 1058 38.20 -42.31 15.27
C PRO A 1058 36.78 -42.04 15.76
N ARG A 1059 35.78 -42.32 14.91
CA ARG A 1059 34.36 -42.28 15.27
C ARG A 1059 33.71 -43.65 15.11
N LYS A 1060 32.53 -43.82 15.71
CA LYS A 1060 31.71 -45.00 15.49
C LYS A 1060 31.27 -45.07 14.02
N LEU A 1061 31.48 -46.23 13.41
CA LEU A 1061 31.09 -46.52 12.02
C LEU A 1061 29.74 -47.23 11.99
N ASN A 1062 28.94 -46.97 10.95
CA ASN A 1062 27.75 -47.77 10.66
C ASN A 1062 28.13 -49.12 10.00
N GLU A 1063 27.18 -50.05 9.88
CA GLU A 1063 27.49 -51.40 9.37
C GLU A 1063 27.99 -51.37 7.92
N ASP A 1064 27.37 -50.58 7.04
CA ASP A 1064 27.82 -50.42 5.64
C ASP A 1064 29.25 -49.86 5.54
N GLU A 1065 29.59 -48.88 6.39
CA GLU A 1065 30.93 -48.30 6.49
C GLU A 1065 31.94 -49.37 6.94
N LYS A 1066 31.59 -50.20 7.94
CA LYS A 1066 32.45 -51.29 8.42
C LYS A 1066 32.69 -52.33 7.33
N GLU A 1067 31.65 -52.78 6.66
CA GLU A 1067 31.75 -53.78 5.59
C GLU A 1067 32.66 -53.29 4.46
N LYS A 1068 32.45 -52.07 3.97
CA LYS A 1068 33.32 -51.50 2.92
C LYS A 1068 34.75 -51.27 3.41
N LEU A 1069 34.93 -50.83 4.65
CA LEU A 1069 36.26 -50.57 5.20
C LEU A 1069 37.07 -51.87 5.32
N GLU A 1070 36.46 -52.98 5.72
CA GLU A 1070 37.14 -54.30 5.75
C GLU A 1070 37.58 -54.77 4.36
N VAL A 1071 36.80 -54.49 3.30
CA VAL A 1071 37.20 -54.79 1.91
C VAL A 1071 38.46 -54.01 1.48
N ILE A 1072 38.67 -52.82 2.03
CA ILE A 1072 39.79 -51.93 1.64
C ILE A 1072 41.04 -52.18 2.49
N LYS A 1073 40.92 -52.87 3.63
CA LYS A 1073 42.01 -53.20 4.56
C LYS A 1073 43.28 -53.74 3.90
N THR A 1074 43.13 -54.58 2.87
CA THR A 1074 44.26 -55.17 2.13
C THR A 1074 44.78 -54.30 0.99
N LYS A 1075 43.97 -53.34 0.51
CA LYS A 1075 44.31 -52.44 -0.61
C LYS A 1075 44.95 -51.14 -0.16
N ASP A 1076 44.49 -50.57 0.96
CA ASP A 1076 45.03 -49.36 1.57
C ASP A 1076 45.04 -49.53 3.10
N SER A 1077 46.08 -50.22 3.58
CA SER A 1077 46.24 -50.53 5.00
C SER A 1077 46.45 -49.28 5.84
N SER A 1078 47.01 -48.20 5.27
CA SER A 1078 47.18 -46.95 6.01
C SER A 1078 45.85 -46.23 6.21
N TYR A 1079 45.02 -46.15 5.17
CA TYR A 1079 43.67 -45.61 5.30
C TYR A 1079 42.83 -46.40 6.31
N TYR A 1080 42.84 -47.73 6.24
CA TYR A 1080 42.17 -48.58 7.24
C TYR A 1080 42.63 -48.27 8.67
N ASN A 1081 43.95 -48.25 8.89
CA ASN A 1081 44.52 -47.99 10.21
C ASN A 1081 44.22 -46.57 10.70
N GLY A 1082 44.19 -45.58 9.81
CA GLY A 1082 43.88 -44.20 10.15
C GLY A 1082 42.40 -44.00 10.51
N VAL A 1083 41.49 -44.67 9.82
CA VAL A 1083 40.06 -44.64 10.17
C VAL A 1083 39.78 -45.29 11.51
N ILE A 1084 40.41 -46.44 11.80
CA ILE A 1084 40.18 -47.21 13.03
C ILE A 1084 40.91 -46.60 14.24
N ASN A 1085 42.15 -46.16 14.06
CA ASN A 1085 43.00 -45.70 15.17
C ASN A 1085 43.15 -44.17 15.25
N GLY A 1086 42.54 -43.43 14.32
CA GLY A 1086 42.66 -41.98 14.18
C GLY A 1086 43.84 -41.55 13.30
N TRP A 1087 43.92 -40.25 13.03
CA TRP A 1087 44.92 -39.64 12.17
C TRP A 1087 45.71 -38.57 12.91
N SER A 1088 47.03 -38.60 12.80
CA SER A 1088 47.91 -37.53 13.25
C SER A 1088 48.31 -36.65 12.07
N ILE A 1089 48.14 -35.33 12.21
CA ILE A 1089 48.38 -34.36 11.16
C ILE A 1089 49.30 -33.26 11.69
N LEU A 1090 50.33 -32.92 10.91
CA LEU A 1090 51.19 -31.76 11.13
C LEU A 1090 50.93 -30.74 10.04
N ILE A 1091 50.57 -29.50 10.41
CA ILE A 1091 50.32 -28.39 9.49
C ILE A 1091 51.43 -27.36 9.61
N THR A 1092 52.11 -27.06 8.49
CA THR A 1092 53.29 -26.20 8.46
C THR A 1092 52.99 -24.73 8.15
N GLY A 1093 51.81 -24.43 7.60
CA GLY A 1093 51.44 -23.08 7.14
C GLY A 1093 52.03 -22.68 5.77
N LYS A 1094 52.81 -23.56 5.13
CA LYS A 1094 53.47 -23.30 3.83
C LYS A 1094 52.66 -23.82 2.64
N GLN A 1095 52.94 -23.31 1.44
CA GLN A 1095 52.24 -23.73 0.22
C GLN A 1095 52.63 -25.15 -0.22
N LYS A 1096 53.92 -25.47 -0.20
CA LYS A 1096 54.43 -26.83 -0.42
C LYS A 1096 54.59 -27.55 0.92
N HIS A 1097 54.28 -28.85 0.93
CA HIS A 1097 54.25 -29.69 2.13
C HIS A 1097 53.48 -29.03 3.30
N ASN A 1098 52.29 -28.49 2.98
CA ASN A 1098 51.43 -27.81 3.96
C ASN A 1098 51.02 -28.75 5.10
N MET A 1099 50.84 -30.04 4.79
CA MET A 1099 50.40 -31.05 5.74
C MET A 1099 51.17 -32.37 5.58
N ILE A 1100 51.46 -33.00 6.71
CA ILE A 1100 51.89 -34.41 6.80
C ILE A 1100 50.81 -35.14 7.59
N ILE A 1101 50.34 -36.27 7.06
CA ILE A 1101 49.25 -37.07 7.63
C ILE A 1101 49.77 -38.48 7.86
N LEU A 1102 49.66 -39.01 9.07
CA LEU A 1102 50.04 -40.38 9.41
C LEU A 1102 48.89 -41.09 10.13
N SER A 1103 48.75 -42.39 9.91
CA SER A 1103 47.77 -43.22 10.61
C SER A 1103 48.20 -43.52 12.06
N GLY A 1104 47.22 -43.49 12.97
CA GLY A 1104 47.38 -43.65 14.42
C GLY A 1104 47.90 -42.39 15.11
N ALA A 1105 47.96 -42.43 16.45
CA ALA A 1105 48.53 -41.35 17.26
C ALA A 1105 50.07 -41.37 17.17
N ARG A 1106 50.64 -40.39 16.45
CA ARG A 1106 52.08 -40.21 16.24
C ARG A 1106 52.63 -39.02 17.02
N THR A 1107 53.84 -39.17 17.55
CA THR A 1107 54.54 -38.11 18.26
C THR A 1107 54.92 -36.96 17.33
N ARG A 1108 55.19 -35.78 17.90
CA ARG A 1108 55.72 -34.63 17.15
C ARG A 1108 56.98 -34.98 16.36
N ALA A 1109 57.88 -35.78 16.95
CA ALA A 1109 59.13 -36.19 16.32
C ALA A 1109 58.88 -37.05 15.07
N GLU A 1110 57.99 -38.05 15.16
CA GLU A 1110 57.59 -38.88 14.02
C GLU A 1110 56.97 -38.03 12.90
N LEU A 1111 56.07 -37.10 13.23
CA LEU A 1111 55.45 -36.20 12.24
C LEU A 1111 56.47 -35.28 11.56
N SER A 1112 57.42 -34.70 12.30
CA SER A 1112 58.47 -33.87 11.69
C SER A 1112 59.46 -34.66 10.85
N SER A 1113 59.72 -35.93 11.19
CA SER A 1113 60.65 -36.79 10.45
C SER A 1113 60.07 -37.27 9.11
N ALA A 1114 58.74 -37.24 8.97
CA ALA A 1114 58.05 -37.56 7.73
C ALA A 1114 58.03 -36.38 6.73
N LEU A 1115 58.54 -35.20 7.09
CA LEU A 1115 58.75 -34.11 6.14
C LEU A 1115 59.93 -34.44 5.21
N PRO A 1116 59.78 -34.28 3.87
CA PRO A 1116 60.88 -34.54 2.94
C PRO A 1116 62.00 -33.51 3.11
N ASN A 1117 63.23 -33.89 2.76
CA ASN A 1117 64.39 -33.00 2.83
C ASN A 1117 64.20 -31.70 2.03
N GLU A 1118 63.49 -31.78 0.90
CA GLU A 1118 63.12 -30.63 0.06
C GLU A 1118 62.41 -29.52 0.85
N PHE A 1119 61.54 -29.87 1.81
CA PHE A 1119 60.83 -28.89 2.65
C PHE A 1119 61.81 -28.06 3.48
N TRP A 1120 62.82 -28.70 4.06
CA TRP A 1120 63.81 -28.05 4.90
C TRP A 1120 64.77 -27.17 4.08
N GLU A 1121 65.14 -27.61 2.88
CA GLU A 1121 65.99 -26.83 1.97
C GLU A 1121 65.27 -25.57 1.46
N GLU A 1122 64.01 -25.70 1.04
CA GLU A 1122 63.20 -24.57 0.55
C GLU A 1122 62.89 -23.53 1.65
N ASN A 1123 62.91 -23.94 2.93
CA ASN A 1123 62.53 -23.08 4.07
C ASN A 1123 63.70 -22.84 5.06
N LYS A 1124 64.95 -22.95 4.61
CA LYS A 1124 66.16 -22.82 5.46
C LYS A 1124 66.26 -21.52 6.27
N ASP A 1125 65.63 -20.44 5.80
CA ASP A 1125 65.63 -19.12 6.44
C ASP A 1125 64.53 -18.97 7.51
N ILE A 1126 63.69 -20.00 7.71
CA ILE A 1126 62.56 -20.01 8.63
C ILE A 1126 62.77 -21.05 9.73
N LYS A 1127 62.69 -20.62 10.99
CA LYS A 1127 62.68 -21.48 12.17
C LYS A 1127 61.26 -21.94 12.48
N PHE A 1128 60.96 -23.19 12.19
CA PHE A 1128 59.68 -23.78 12.57
C PHE A 1128 59.66 -24.14 14.06
N LYS A 1129 58.56 -23.82 14.75
CA LYS A 1129 58.36 -24.09 16.17
C LYS A 1129 57.00 -24.74 16.41
N TYR A 1130 56.95 -25.69 17.33
CA TYR A 1130 55.69 -26.14 17.90
C TYR A 1130 55.11 -25.07 18.82
N LEU A 1131 53.79 -25.10 19.05
CA LEU A 1131 53.09 -24.14 19.92
C LEU A 1131 53.59 -24.13 21.38
N ASN A 1132 54.24 -25.18 21.85
CA ASN A 1132 54.88 -25.23 23.17
C ASN A 1132 56.25 -24.53 23.22
N GLY A 1133 56.68 -23.89 22.12
CA GLY A 1133 57.92 -23.14 22.00
C GLY A 1133 59.15 -23.96 21.60
N LYS A 1134 59.06 -25.29 21.53
CA LYS A 1134 60.17 -26.14 21.06
C LYS A 1134 60.36 -25.99 19.55
N GLY A 1135 61.59 -25.78 19.11
CA GLY A 1135 61.92 -25.77 17.67
C GLY A 1135 61.77 -27.16 17.05
N MET A 1136 61.26 -27.20 15.82
CA MET A 1136 61.29 -28.42 15.01
C MET A 1136 62.72 -28.66 14.53
N LYS A 1137 63.13 -29.93 14.49
CA LYS A 1137 64.44 -30.34 13.97
C LYS A 1137 64.25 -31.26 12.78
N ASN A 1138 65.11 -31.12 11.78
CA ASN A 1138 65.25 -32.13 10.76
C ASN A 1138 65.91 -33.36 11.41
N HIS A 1139 65.27 -34.52 11.31
CA HIS A 1139 65.72 -35.79 11.89
C HIS A 1139 66.19 -36.78 10.82
N SER A 1140 66.22 -36.37 9.55
CA SER A 1140 66.71 -37.11 8.39
C SER A 1140 68.22 -37.28 8.38
#